data_AF-A0A940UV82-F1
#
_entry.id   AF-A0A940UV82-F1
#
_cell.length_a   1.000
_cell.length_b   1.000
_cell.length_c   1.000
_cell.angle_alpha   90.00
_cell.angle_beta   90.00
_cell.angle_gamma   90.00
#
_symmetry.space_group_name_H-M   'P 1'
#
loop_
_entity.id
_entity.type
_entity.pdbx_description
1 polymer ?
#
loop_
_entity_poly.entity_id
_entity_poly.type
_entity_poly.pdbx_seq_one_letter_code
_entity_poly.pdbx_strand_id
1 'polypeptide(L)'
;MIDIPRHILRPARYIGGEPNHVIKDLKDVKLRFALCYPDIYEIGMSYYGLFLLYEITNRIDGVWCERCFAPWADREEHLRRTGAPLTTLESKTALSAMDLIGFSLTYELNVTNVLNMLSLGDVRIRSGERGEKEPIVIGGGPLMLNPKPYERFFDIIVAGEGDEAIVSILTMARDMTGEKRDRIIAELTRLDGVYSAHSRTAKRLFVRDLDRAFHPVRPPIPVVDSVHNRLNIEISRGCGNGCRFCLAGFGYRPYRERSFEAVTSVIDEGLAHTGYEEISLLSLSSGDYRCLFDVIDYARRKYKGLSVSLPSLKIGSIGKDEISAMGQMARTGFTFALEAPTVDLRRRLNKDIDVDSLVGQLPQLKALGWRRLKLYLMVGFPWETEDDLRAIRDVIAPFRAAGFDINLSVSPFTPKPHTPFQWLPMDDETALNAKIMVIKDVLKRTGVRVRYRDTAVSTIEGIVARADERLSPMFEFLHERNVRLEAWREFFSFEPYREWFEKNSIEMKEYTGALDTGRELAWDAVDMGFDTQFLRDELERARSGVLTADCLNGCAGCGLGCNRSDGLACQGTTEAGPGGSFVDAGLTASGQLPSRKISFRYGKYSDARYIGHLDTMSILVRAMKASGIPIRTKGKYHPLPKIALTDALPVGIESFYEFIQIETDPGVPVDGSTVKTINEKLPSGIKIYEFIEGSLKDVVKDYLFILIAAGPWEGDATLWKRTGERYWYVWRGKGIKELWNQGTFSRIIKIGRDPK
;
A
#
# COMPACT_ATOMS: atom_id res chain seq x y z
N MET A 1 7.34 15.34 -22.95
CA MET A 1 6.52 16.02 -21.93
C MET A 1 5.09 15.58 -22.13
N ILE A 2 4.48 15.06 -21.08
CA ILE A 2 3.05 14.75 -21.07
C ILE A 2 2.25 16.06 -21.02
N ASP A 3 1.16 16.11 -21.78
CA ASP A 3 0.15 17.14 -21.63
C ASP A 3 -1.04 16.55 -20.88
N ILE A 4 -1.29 17.05 -19.68
CA ILE A 4 -2.43 16.65 -18.86
C ILE A 4 -3.39 17.83 -18.79
N PRO A 5 -4.67 17.64 -19.18
CA PRO A 5 -5.66 18.69 -19.11
C PRO A 5 -5.82 19.27 -17.71
N ARG A 6 -6.11 20.57 -17.63
CA ARG A 6 -6.19 21.30 -16.35
C ARG A 6 -7.37 20.92 -15.46
N HIS A 7 -8.39 20.28 -16.01
CA HIS A 7 -9.53 19.79 -15.23
C HIS A 7 -9.21 18.50 -14.45
N ILE A 8 -8.07 17.86 -14.72
CA ILE A 8 -7.62 16.69 -13.96
C ILE A 8 -7.18 17.16 -12.57
N LEU A 9 -7.81 16.63 -11.53
CA LEU A 9 -7.66 17.07 -10.14
C LEU A 9 -6.28 16.78 -9.57
N ARG A 10 -5.71 15.61 -9.86
CA ARG A 10 -4.38 15.17 -9.38
C ARG A 10 -3.50 14.69 -10.54
N PRO A 11 -2.97 15.61 -11.36
CA PRO A 11 -2.22 15.26 -12.56
C PRO A 11 -0.90 14.52 -12.27
N ALA A 12 -0.28 14.77 -11.11
CA ALA A 12 0.96 14.11 -10.70
C ALA A 12 0.85 12.58 -10.52
N ARG A 13 -0.36 12.02 -10.43
CA ARG A 13 -0.56 10.55 -10.42
C ARG A 13 -0.10 9.87 -11.72
N TYR A 14 -0.06 10.63 -12.82
CA TYR A 14 0.10 10.10 -14.17
C TYR A 14 1.46 10.41 -14.80
N ILE A 15 2.34 11.14 -14.10
CA ILE A 15 3.58 11.65 -14.69
C ILE A 15 4.74 10.65 -14.64
N GLY A 16 4.80 9.76 -13.65
CA GLY A 16 5.97 8.91 -13.41
C GLY A 16 7.21 9.73 -13.00
N GLY A 17 8.41 9.18 -13.21
CA GLY A 17 9.67 9.89 -12.96
C GLY A 17 10.05 9.98 -11.47
N GLU A 18 9.47 9.13 -10.63
CA GLU A 18 9.79 9.02 -9.21
C GLU A 18 11.28 8.74 -8.96
N PRO A 19 11.89 9.21 -7.87
CA PRO A 19 13.20 8.70 -7.46
C PRO A 19 13.18 7.17 -7.40
N ASN A 20 14.27 6.53 -7.83
CA ASN A 20 14.43 5.07 -7.95
C ASN A 20 13.54 4.37 -9.01
N HIS A 21 12.82 5.10 -9.87
CA HIS A 21 12.21 4.47 -11.05
C HIS A 21 13.28 3.92 -12.00
N VAL A 22 12.95 2.84 -12.71
CA VAL A 22 13.83 2.17 -13.66
C VAL A 22 13.45 2.54 -15.09
N ILE A 23 14.42 3.09 -15.84
CA ILE A 23 14.35 3.27 -17.29
C ILE A 23 15.40 2.39 -17.94
N LYS A 24 15.02 1.64 -18.98
CA LYS A 24 15.92 0.80 -19.78
C LYS A 24 15.99 1.30 -21.22
N ASP A 25 17.13 1.07 -21.88
CA ASP A 25 17.27 1.31 -23.31
C ASP A 25 16.55 0.18 -24.06
N LEU A 26 15.65 0.54 -24.99
CA LEU A 26 14.83 -0.44 -25.73
C LEU A 26 15.68 -1.46 -26.50
N LYS A 27 16.91 -1.13 -26.87
CA LYS A 27 17.81 -2.07 -27.56
C LYS A 27 18.21 -3.28 -26.68
N ASP A 28 18.17 -3.10 -25.36
CA ASP A 28 18.55 -4.11 -24.37
C ASP A 28 17.33 -4.85 -23.81
N VAL A 29 16.11 -4.54 -24.30
CA VAL A 29 14.83 -5.09 -23.82
C VAL A 29 14.28 -6.09 -24.83
N LYS A 30 14.06 -7.31 -24.37
CA LYS A 30 13.42 -8.41 -25.12
C LYS A 30 11.96 -8.64 -24.72
N LEU A 31 11.59 -8.23 -23.51
CA LEU A 31 10.26 -8.42 -22.95
C LEU A 31 9.85 -7.21 -22.11
N ARG A 32 8.64 -6.71 -22.35
CA ARG A 32 8.01 -5.59 -21.65
C ARG A 32 6.85 -6.08 -20.80
N PHE A 33 6.92 -5.80 -19.50
CA PHE A 33 5.93 -6.24 -18.52
C PHE A 33 5.28 -5.03 -17.86
N ALA A 34 3.96 -4.91 -17.96
CA ALA A 34 3.19 -3.94 -17.20
C ALA A 34 2.72 -4.54 -15.87
N LEU A 35 3.29 -4.06 -14.77
CA LEU A 35 2.85 -4.36 -13.41
C LEU A 35 1.74 -3.38 -13.01
N CYS A 36 0.50 -3.85 -13.12
CA CYS A 36 -0.71 -3.10 -12.85
C CYS A 36 -1.18 -3.27 -11.40
N TYR A 37 -1.54 -2.17 -10.75
CA TYR A 37 -2.31 -2.20 -9.51
C TYR A 37 -3.74 -1.71 -9.80
N PRO A 38 -4.78 -2.53 -9.53
CA PRO A 38 -6.17 -2.23 -9.90
C PRO A 38 -6.84 -1.21 -8.95
N ASP A 39 -6.13 -0.15 -8.61
CA ASP A 39 -6.61 0.99 -7.82
C ASP A 39 -5.74 2.21 -8.14
N ILE A 40 -6.06 3.37 -7.59
CA ILE A 40 -5.32 4.60 -7.84
C ILE A 40 -3.88 4.53 -7.32
N TYR A 41 -3.05 5.39 -7.91
CA TYR A 41 -1.64 5.57 -7.59
C TYR A 41 -1.33 5.57 -6.09
N GLU A 42 -2.05 6.36 -5.28
CA GLU A 42 -1.77 6.50 -3.84
C GLU A 42 -1.94 5.20 -3.06
N ILE A 43 -2.85 4.31 -3.50
CA ILE A 43 -3.08 3.01 -2.88
C ILE A 43 -1.98 2.05 -3.33
N GLY A 44 -1.74 1.93 -4.64
CA GLY A 44 -0.73 1.01 -5.15
C GLY A 44 0.70 1.38 -4.70
N MET A 45 1.02 2.67 -4.64
CA MET A 45 2.29 3.20 -4.12
C MET A 45 2.39 3.19 -2.58
N SER A 46 1.44 2.54 -1.90
CA SER A 46 1.52 2.18 -0.48
C SER A 46 1.66 0.67 -0.27
N TYR A 47 1.62 -0.13 -1.34
CA TYR A 47 1.58 -1.59 -1.28
C TYR A 47 2.98 -2.20 -1.45
N TYR A 48 3.45 -2.91 -0.43
CA TYR A 48 4.76 -3.58 -0.44
C TYR A 48 4.94 -4.56 -1.59
N GLY A 49 3.90 -5.35 -1.92
CA GLY A 49 3.98 -6.32 -3.01
C GLY A 49 4.26 -5.66 -4.37
N LEU A 50 3.80 -4.43 -4.60
CA LEU A 50 4.12 -3.69 -5.82
C LEU A 50 5.62 -3.37 -5.89
N PHE A 51 6.21 -2.91 -4.79
CA PHE A 51 7.65 -2.59 -4.73
C PHE A 51 8.52 -3.83 -4.88
N LEU A 52 8.13 -4.92 -4.20
CA LEU A 52 8.79 -6.21 -4.28
C LEU A 52 8.84 -6.71 -5.74
N LEU A 53 7.67 -6.79 -6.38
CA LEU A 53 7.56 -7.28 -7.76
C LEU A 53 8.24 -6.32 -8.75
N TYR A 54 8.11 -5.00 -8.57
CA TYR A 54 8.75 -4.03 -9.47
C TYR A 54 10.28 -4.12 -9.45
N GLU A 55 10.88 -4.20 -8.26
CA GLU A 55 12.34 -4.23 -8.15
C GLU A 55 12.92 -5.59 -8.56
N ILE A 56 12.30 -6.71 -8.16
CA ILE A 56 12.81 -8.04 -8.52
C ILE A 56 12.73 -8.31 -10.02
N THR A 57 11.66 -7.88 -10.69
CA THR A 57 11.47 -8.12 -12.14
C THR A 57 12.36 -7.21 -12.98
N ASN A 58 12.65 -5.98 -12.54
CA ASN A 58 13.60 -5.10 -13.23
C ASN A 58 15.06 -5.55 -13.08
N ARG A 59 15.37 -6.50 -12.20
CA ARG A 59 16.70 -7.14 -12.11
C ARG A 59 16.90 -8.29 -13.11
N ILE A 60 15.84 -8.69 -13.81
CA ILE A 60 15.93 -9.73 -14.84
C ILE A 60 16.49 -9.09 -16.12
N ASP A 61 17.60 -9.66 -16.63
CA ASP A 61 18.20 -9.20 -17.88
C ASP A 61 17.23 -9.34 -19.05
N GLY A 62 17.17 -8.33 -19.92
CA GLY A 62 16.25 -8.31 -21.06
C GLY A 62 14.78 -8.04 -20.74
N VAL A 63 14.39 -7.87 -19.46
CA VAL A 63 13.02 -7.56 -19.07
C VAL A 63 12.92 -6.11 -18.61
N TRP A 64 11.93 -5.35 -19.09
CA TRP A 64 11.59 -4.03 -18.53
C TRP A 64 10.21 -4.09 -17.88
N CYS A 65 10.17 -3.92 -16.55
CA CYS A 65 8.93 -3.86 -15.80
C CYS A 65 8.53 -2.40 -15.56
N GLU A 66 7.30 -2.08 -15.92
CA GLU A 66 6.73 -0.74 -15.87
C GLU A 66 5.40 -0.75 -15.11
N ARG A 67 5.08 0.33 -14.41
CA ARG A 67 3.91 0.40 -13.53
C ARG A 67 2.71 0.99 -14.26
N CYS A 68 1.52 0.51 -13.93
CA CYS A 68 0.26 1.12 -14.35
C CYS A 68 -0.77 1.07 -13.21
N PHE A 69 -1.66 2.06 -13.14
CA PHE A 69 -2.64 2.21 -12.07
C PHE A 69 -4.01 2.53 -12.66
N ALA A 70 -5.08 2.22 -11.92
CA ALA A 70 -6.42 2.64 -12.31
C ALA A 70 -6.50 4.18 -12.32
N PRO A 71 -6.99 4.80 -13.41
CA PRO A 71 -7.21 6.24 -13.42
C PRO A 71 -8.37 6.60 -12.49
N TRP A 72 -8.33 7.81 -11.95
CA TRP A 72 -9.52 8.39 -11.32
C TRP A 72 -10.57 8.76 -12.38
N ALA A 73 -11.82 8.99 -11.96
CA ALA A 73 -12.95 9.20 -12.87
C ALA A 73 -12.74 10.34 -13.89
N ASP A 74 -12.10 11.44 -13.48
CA ASP A 74 -11.79 12.58 -14.35
C ASP A 74 -10.81 12.23 -15.48
N ARG A 75 -9.78 11.43 -15.16
CA ARG A 75 -8.81 10.95 -16.14
C ARG A 75 -9.40 9.87 -17.03
N GLU A 76 -10.19 8.96 -16.47
CA GLU A 76 -10.92 7.96 -17.26
C GLU A 76 -11.80 8.64 -18.33
N GLU A 77 -12.64 9.59 -17.92
CA GLU A 77 -13.52 10.31 -18.84
C GLU A 77 -12.72 10.99 -19.96
N HIS A 78 -11.59 11.60 -19.62
CA HIS A 78 -10.70 12.20 -20.61
C HIS A 78 -10.12 11.19 -21.61
N LEU A 79 -9.63 10.03 -21.13
CA LEU A 79 -9.12 8.97 -22.00
C LEU A 79 -10.20 8.46 -22.96
N ARG A 80 -11.40 8.15 -22.43
CA ARG A 80 -12.55 7.71 -23.24
C ARG A 80 -12.96 8.73 -24.29
N ARG A 81 -13.07 10.01 -23.90
CA ARG A 81 -13.46 11.11 -24.81
C ARG A 81 -12.44 11.33 -25.93
N THR A 82 -11.16 11.10 -25.67
CA THR A 82 -10.09 11.34 -26.65
C THR A 82 -9.70 10.10 -27.44
N GLY A 83 -10.14 8.91 -27.03
CA GLY A 83 -9.66 7.64 -27.58
C GLY A 83 -8.19 7.35 -27.25
N ALA A 84 -7.61 8.04 -26.25
CA ALA A 84 -6.24 7.80 -25.83
C ALA A 84 -6.20 6.56 -24.91
N PRO A 85 -5.24 5.63 -25.12
CA PRO A 85 -5.15 4.44 -24.30
C PRO A 85 -4.61 4.74 -22.91
N LEU A 86 -4.93 3.87 -21.96
CA LEU A 86 -4.23 3.80 -20.67
C LEU A 86 -2.80 3.28 -20.90
N THR A 87 -1.83 3.97 -20.32
CA THR A 87 -0.40 3.71 -20.54
C THR A 87 0.34 3.39 -19.24
N THR A 88 1.51 2.79 -19.36
CA THR A 88 2.48 2.67 -18.26
C THR A 88 3.01 4.04 -17.83
N LEU A 89 3.58 4.12 -16.61
CA LEU A 89 4.14 5.35 -16.07
C LEU A 89 5.52 5.68 -16.64
N GLU A 90 6.39 4.69 -16.81
CA GLU A 90 7.80 4.88 -17.15
C GLU A 90 7.97 5.37 -18.59
N SER A 91 7.42 4.64 -19.56
CA SER A 91 7.59 4.94 -20.99
C SER A 91 6.36 5.55 -21.67
N LYS A 92 5.20 5.61 -20.98
CA LYS A 92 3.90 5.99 -21.57
C LYS A 92 3.48 5.08 -22.72
N THR A 93 3.84 3.79 -22.65
CA THR A 93 3.41 2.81 -23.65
C THR A 93 2.01 2.29 -23.29
N ALA A 94 1.14 2.16 -24.29
CA ALA A 94 -0.20 1.58 -24.13
C ALA A 94 -0.13 0.14 -23.61
N LEU A 95 -1.11 -0.27 -22.80
CA LEU A 95 -1.15 -1.64 -22.27
C LEU A 95 -1.24 -2.70 -23.39
N SER A 96 -1.96 -2.42 -24.48
CA SER A 96 -2.04 -3.27 -25.67
C SER A 96 -0.72 -3.50 -26.39
N ALA A 97 0.31 -2.69 -26.12
CA ALA A 97 1.65 -2.81 -26.69
C ALA A 97 2.67 -3.44 -25.71
N MET A 98 2.20 -3.98 -24.58
CA MET A 98 3.01 -4.78 -23.65
C MET A 98 3.03 -6.24 -24.09
N ASP A 99 4.06 -6.99 -23.69
CA ASP A 99 4.11 -8.44 -23.91
C ASP A 99 3.31 -9.18 -22.83
N LEU A 100 3.42 -8.72 -21.58
CA LEU A 100 2.67 -9.25 -20.45
C LEU A 100 2.11 -8.13 -19.57
N ILE A 101 0.96 -8.38 -18.95
CA ILE A 101 0.33 -7.49 -17.97
C ILE A 101 0.05 -8.30 -16.71
N GLY A 102 0.46 -7.83 -15.54
CA GLY A 102 0.19 -8.49 -14.27
C GLY A 102 -0.65 -7.62 -13.34
N PHE A 103 -1.70 -8.19 -12.74
CA PHE A 103 -2.54 -7.50 -11.76
C PHE A 103 -2.41 -8.14 -10.38
N SER A 104 -2.29 -7.31 -9.33
CA SER A 104 -2.40 -7.76 -7.93
C SER A 104 -3.80 -7.48 -7.36
N LEU A 105 -4.63 -8.52 -7.22
CA LEU A 105 -5.99 -8.41 -6.68
C LEU A 105 -5.96 -8.66 -5.16
N THR A 106 -6.03 -7.56 -4.41
CA THR A 106 -5.85 -7.55 -2.96
C THR A 106 -7.16 -7.58 -2.16
N TYR A 107 -8.30 -7.23 -2.76
CA TYR A 107 -9.62 -7.22 -2.13
C TYR A 107 -10.74 -7.31 -3.19
N GLU A 108 -11.94 -7.75 -2.80
CA GLU A 108 -12.98 -8.26 -3.70
C GLU A 108 -13.50 -7.23 -4.71
N LEU A 109 -13.61 -5.98 -4.28
CA LEU A 109 -14.16 -4.87 -5.07
C LEU A 109 -13.21 -4.32 -6.16
N ASN A 110 -12.02 -4.93 -6.35
CA ASN A 110 -11.04 -4.47 -7.34
C ASN A 110 -11.20 -5.08 -8.73
N VAL A 111 -11.96 -6.15 -8.89
CA VAL A 111 -12.04 -6.86 -10.17
C VAL A 111 -12.62 -5.97 -11.29
N THR A 112 -13.57 -5.09 -10.99
CA THR A 112 -14.13 -4.14 -11.96
C THR A 112 -13.08 -3.13 -12.45
N ASN A 113 -12.11 -2.74 -11.60
CA ASN A 113 -10.98 -1.92 -12.02
C ASN A 113 -10.04 -2.66 -12.98
N VAL A 114 -9.86 -3.97 -12.83
CA VAL A 114 -9.08 -4.77 -13.79
C VAL A 114 -9.71 -4.70 -15.18
N LEU A 115 -11.02 -4.96 -15.27
CA LEU A 115 -11.74 -4.91 -16.56
C LEU A 115 -11.69 -3.50 -17.16
N ASN A 116 -11.87 -2.47 -16.32
CA ASN A 116 -11.76 -1.08 -16.75
C ASN A 116 -10.37 -0.74 -17.30
N MET A 117 -9.30 -1.17 -16.62
CA MET A 117 -7.93 -0.93 -17.07
C MET A 117 -7.60 -1.65 -18.37
N LEU A 118 -8.05 -2.90 -18.55
CA LEU A 118 -7.89 -3.65 -19.80
C LEU A 118 -8.63 -2.93 -20.95
N SER A 119 -9.88 -2.55 -20.73
CA SER A 119 -10.72 -1.82 -21.70
C SER A 119 -10.10 -0.48 -22.10
N LEU A 120 -9.66 0.33 -21.14
CA LEU A 120 -8.98 1.61 -21.41
C LEU A 120 -7.60 1.42 -22.06
N GLY A 121 -6.96 0.28 -21.85
CA GLY A 121 -5.66 -0.07 -22.40
C GLY A 121 -5.71 -0.70 -23.78
N ASP A 122 -6.88 -0.77 -24.41
CA ASP A 122 -7.15 -1.47 -25.68
C ASP A 122 -6.80 -2.98 -25.64
N VAL A 123 -7.01 -3.63 -24.50
CA VAL A 123 -6.83 -5.08 -24.32
C VAL A 123 -8.19 -5.73 -24.11
N ARG A 124 -8.48 -6.82 -24.82
CA ARG A 124 -9.75 -7.54 -24.66
C ARG A 124 -9.88 -8.08 -23.24
N ILE A 125 -11.05 -7.86 -22.65
CA ILE A 125 -11.32 -8.22 -21.24
C ILE A 125 -11.34 -9.75 -21.05
N ARG A 126 -11.82 -10.51 -22.04
CA ARG A 126 -11.86 -11.97 -21.99
C ARG A 126 -10.57 -12.58 -22.50
N SER A 127 -9.97 -13.47 -21.72
CA SER A 127 -8.77 -14.23 -22.10
C SER A 127 -8.97 -15.01 -23.39
N GLY A 128 -10.12 -15.70 -23.54
CA GLY A 128 -10.43 -16.50 -24.73
C GLY A 128 -10.68 -15.72 -26.02
N GLU A 129 -10.85 -14.40 -25.93
CA GLU A 129 -11.03 -13.52 -27.11
C GLU A 129 -9.73 -12.83 -27.52
N ARG A 130 -8.65 -12.94 -26.71
CA ARG A 130 -7.38 -12.29 -26.99
C ARG A 130 -6.69 -12.90 -28.21
N GLY A 131 -6.24 -12.03 -29.10
CA GLY A 131 -5.53 -12.42 -30.31
C GLY A 131 -4.07 -12.78 -30.04
N GLU A 132 -3.41 -13.32 -31.06
CA GLU A 132 -2.00 -13.77 -30.99
C GLU A 132 -1.01 -12.65 -30.58
N LYS A 133 -1.32 -11.40 -30.90
CA LYS A 133 -0.47 -10.23 -30.62
C LYS A 133 -0.85 -9.49 -29.34
N GLU A 134 -1.91 -9.91 -28.65
CA GLU A 134 -2.32 -9.27 -27.40
C GLU A 134 -1.51 -9.81 -26.21
N PRO A 135 -1.28 -8.97 -25.18
CA PRO A 135 -0.51 -9.36 -24.01
C PRO A 135 -1.08 -10.61 -23.32
N ILE A 136 -0.20 -11.37 -22.67
CA ILE A 136 -0.61 -12.38 -21.69
C ILE A 136 -0.93 -11.66 -20.37
N VAL A 137 -2.15 -11.83 -19.87
CA VAL A 137 -2.62 -11.19 -18.65
C VAL A 137 -2.57 -12.15 -17.47
N ILE A 138 -1.86 -11.75 -16.42
CA ILE A 138 -1.56 -12.51 -15.22
C ILE A 138 -2.39 -11.98 -14.04
N GLY A 139 -3.10 -12.87 -13.34
CA GLY A 139 -3.74 -12.57 -12.07
C GLY A 139 -2.87 -13.03 -10.89
N GLY A 140 -2.65 -12.15 -9.93
CA GLY A 140 -1.93 -12.45 -8.68
C GLY A 140 -2.62 -11.83 -7.46
N GLY A 141 -2.09 -12.09 -6.27
CA GLY A 141 -2.62 -11.57 -5.01
C GLY A 141 -3.53 -12.56 -4.28
N PRO A 142 -3.95 -12.23 -3.04
CA PRO A 142 -4.63 -13.17 -2.13
C PRO A 142 -5.96 -13.71 -2.65
N LEU A 143 -6.68 -12.98 -3.52
CA LEU A 143 -7.93 -13.47 -4.09
C LEU A 143 -7.73 -14.60 -5.10
N MET A 144 -6.52 -14.77 -5.64
CA MET A 144 -6.21 -15.85 -6.58
C MET A 144 -6.16 -17.23 -5.91
N LEU A 145 -6.30 -17.30 -4.59
CA LEU A 145 -6.58 -18.56 -3.89
C LEU A 145 -7.99 -19.10 -4.21
N ASN A 146 -8.87 -18.30 -4.82
CA ASN A 146 -10.09 -18.74 -5.50
C ASN A 146 -10.07 -18.24 -6.96
N PRO A 147 -9.48 -19.01 -7.91
CA PRO A 147 -9.29 -18.55 -9.29
C PRO A 147 -10.58 -18.58 -10.14
N LYS A 148 -11.55 -19.44 -9.78
CA LYS A 148 -12.76 -19.72 -10.58
C LYS A 148 -13.55 -18.49 -11.01
N PRO A 149 -13.88 -17.52 -10.14
CA PRO A 149 -14.65 -16.34 -10.57
C PRO A 149 -13.91 -15.45 -11.58
N TYR A 150 -12.58 -15.55 -11.66
CA TYR A 150 -11.73 -14.64 -12.44
C TYR A 150 -11.14 -15.27 -13.71
N GLU A 151 -11.31 -16.58 -13.88
CA GLU A 151 -10.60 -17.36 -14.92
C GLU A 151 -10.97 -16.97 -16.36
N ARG A 152 -12.06 -16.24 -16.55
CA ARG A 152 -12.44 -15.68 -17.86
C ARG A 152 -11.59 -14.49 -18.27
N PHE A 153 -10.95 -13.80 -17.32
CA PHE A 153 -10.27 -12.52 -17.55
C PHE A 153 -8.74 -12.65 -17.56
N PHE A 154 -8.20 -13.67 -16.91
CA PHE A 154 -6.76 -13.92 -16.82
C PHE A 154 -6.36 -15.10 -17.70
N ASP A 155 -5.26 -14.96 -18.42
CA ASP A 155 -4.68 -16.06 -19.20
C ASP A 155 -3.97 -17.06 -18.29
N ILE A 156 -3.30 -16.53 -17.26
CA ILE A 156 -2.71 -17.31 -16.18
C ILE A 156 -2.99 -16.64 -14.83
N ILE A 157 -3.13 -17.45 -13.78
CA ILE A 157 -3.31 -17.01 -12.40
C ILE A 157 -2.22 -17.65 -11.56
N VAL A 158 -1.55 -16.86 -10.72
CA VAL A 158 -0.54 -17.32 -9.76
C VAL A 158 -1.18 -17.46 -8.39
N ALA A 159 -1.26 -18.69 -7.88
CA ALA A 159 -1.81 -18.99 -6.57
C ALA A 159 -0.72 -18.98 -5.48
N GLY A 160 -0.81 -18.02 -4.56
CA GLY A 160 0.13 -17.89 -3.42
C GLY A 160 1.11 -16.73 -3.57
N GLU A 161 2.33 -16.90 -3.06
CA GLU A 161 3.36 -15.86 -3.05
C GLU A 161 4.07 -15.76 -4.41
N GLY A 162 4.07 -14.55 -4.99
CA GLY A 162 4.51 -14.32 -6.37
C GLY A 162 6.01 -14.10 -6.57
N ASP A 163 6.79 -14.05 -5.48
CA ASP A 163 8.20 -13.64 -5.44
C ASP A 163 9.07 -14.38 -6.48
N GLU A 164 9.19 -15.70 -6.37
CA GLU A 164 9.97 -16.54 -7.30
C GLU A 164 9.18 -16.89 -8.57
N ALA A 165 7.85 -16.94 -8.45
CA ALA A 165 6.95 -17.30 -9.55
C ALA A 165 7.05 -16.30 -10.70
N ILE A 166 7.00 -15.00 -10.40
CA ILE A 166 7.06 -13.96 -11.43
C ILE A 166 8.42 -13.96 -12.13
N VAL A 167 9.51 -14.26 -11.40
CA VAL A 167 10.85 -14.34 -11.97
C VAL A 167 10.91 -15.49 -12.97
N SER A 168 10.38 -16.65 -12.60
CA SER A 168 10.32 -17.84 -13.47
C SER A 168 9.46 -17.57 -14.71
N ILE A 169 8.28 -16.96 -14.52
CA ILE A 169 7.35 -16.62 -15.61
C ILE A 169 7.99 -15.66 -16.60
N LEU A 170 8.55 -14.53 -16.13
CA LEU A 170 9.11 -13.52 -17.04
C LEU A 170 10.40 -13.99 -17.71
N THR A 171 11.22 -14.79 -17.02
CA THR A 171 12.42 -15.39 -17.62
C THR A 171 12.04 -16.36 -18.74
N MET A 172 11.10 -17.27 -18.49
CA MET A 172 10.62 -18.22 -19.51
C MET A 172 9.95 -17.51 -20.68
N ALA A 173 9.06 -16.54 -20.42
CA ALA A 173 8.41 -15.77 -21.47
C ALA A 173 9.41 -14.98 -22.34
N ARG A 174 10.46 -14.41 -21.73
CA ARG A 174 11.54 -13.70 -22.44
C ARG A 174 12.34 -14.64 -23.33
N ASP A 175 12.60 -15.86 -22.86
CA ASP A 175 13.37 -16.85 -23.62
C ASP A 175 12.55 -17.46 -24.76
N MET A 176 11.22 -17.35 -24.68
CA MET A 176 10.27 -17.75 -25.71
C MET A 176 9.78 -16.58 -26.60
N THR A 177 10.40 -15.40 -26.54
CA THR A 177 10.02 -14.26 -27.40
C THR A 177 9.98 -14.67 -28.88
N GLY A 178 8.83 -14.47 -29.53
CA GLY A 178 8.59 -14.85 -30.94
C GLY A 178 7.85 -16.17 -31.12
N GLU A 179 7.67 -16.96 -30.05
CA GLU A 179 6.80 -18.15 -30.06
C GLU A 179 5.32 -17.77 -30.06
N LYS A 180 4.47 -18.77 -30.36
CA LYS A 180 3.03 -18.58 -30.31
C LYS A 180 2.53 -18.35 -28.89
N ARG A 181 1.62 -17.39 -28.71
CA ARG A 181 1.03 -17.01 -27.42
C ARG A 181 0.47 -18.21 -26.64
N ASP A 182 -0.33 -19.06 -27.30
CA ASP A 182 -0.90 -20.25 -26.67
C ASP A 182 0.18 -21.25 -26.21
N ARG A 183 1.26 -21.39 -26.99
CA ARG A 183 2.41 -22.22 -26.60
C ARG A 183 3.12 -21.66 -25.37
N ILE A 184 3.30 -20.35 -25.29
CA ILE A 184 3.88 -19.69 -24.11
C ILE A 184 3.00 -19.97 -22.89
N ILE A 185 1.68 -19.77 -22.98
CA ILE A 185 0.76 -20.04 -21.87
C ILE A 185 0.81 -21.51 -21.45
N ALA A 186 0.83 -22.44 -22.40
CA ALA A 186 0.93 -23.88 -22.11
C ALA A 186 2.22 -24.24 -21.37
N GLU A 187 3.37 -23.67 -21.75
CA GLU A 187 4.65 -23.89 -21.06
C GLU A 187 4.66 -23.23 -19.68
N LEU A 188 4.18 -22.00 -19.55
CA LEU A 188 4.06 -21.30 -18.26
C LEU A 188 3.17 -22.06 -17.28
N THR A 189 2.12 -22.73 -17.77
CA THR A 189 1.21 -23.53 -16.95
C THR A 189 1.89 -24.74 -16.30
N ARG A 190 3.05 -25.19 -16.82
CA ARG A 190 3.83 -26.27 -16.20
C ARG A 190 4.59 -25.83 -14.95
N LEU A 191 4.69 -24.52 -14.71
CA LEU A 191 5.27 -24.01 -13.48
C LEU A 191 4.31 -24.27 -12.30
N ASP A 192 4.88 -24.66 -11.16
CA ASP A 192 4.10 -24.83 -9.93
C ASP A 192 3.32 -23.54 -9.60
N GLY A 193 2.06 -23.71 -9.17
CA GLY A 193 1.19 -22.62 -8.76
C GLY A 193 0.60 -21.76 -9.87
N VAL A 194 0.78 -22.15 -11.13
CA VAL A 194 0.14 -21.49 -12.27
C VAL A 194 -1.15 -22.22 -12.66
N TYR A 195 -2.26 -21.49 -12.58
CA TYR A 195 -3.60 -21.90 -13.03
C TYR A 195 -3.89 -21.28 -14.39
N SER A 196 -4.48 -22.01 -15.33
CA SER A 196 -4.86 -21.50 -16.66
C SER A 196 -5.96 -22.34 -17.32
N ALA A 197 -6.26 -22.04 -18.58
CA ALA A 197 -7.10 -22.92 -19.41
C ALA A 197 -6.48 -24.30 -19.68
N HIS A 198 -5.14 -24.41 -19.66
CA HIS A 198 -4.41 -25.66 -19.87
C HIS A 198 -4.34 -26.53 -18.61
N SER A 199 -4.43 -25.92 -17.41
CA SER A 199 -4.54 -26.62 -16.12
C SER A 199 -5.44 -25.84 -15.17
N ARG A 200 -6.60 -26.41 -14.86
CA ARG A 200 -7.60 -25.80 -13.96
C ARG A 200 -7.38 -26.19 -12.49
N THR A 201 -6.15 -26.50 -12.13
CA THR A 201 -5.70 -26.73 -10.75
C THR A 201 -4.31 -26.10 -10.55
N ALA A 202 -4.02 -25.66 -9.33
CA ALA A 202 -2.73 -25.10 -8.98
C ALA A 202 -2.34 -25.46 -7.54
N LYS A 203 -1.05 -25.60 -7.29
CA LYS A 203 -0.50 -25.73 -5.94
C LYS A 203 -0.11 -24.36 -5.40
N ARG A 204 -0.59 -23.99 -4.23
CA ARG A 204 -0.24 -22.72 -3.61
C ARG A 204 1.26 -22.61 -3.37
N LEU A 205 1.85 -21.53 -3.86
CA LEU A 205 3.25 -21.17 -3.61
C LEU A 205 3.42 -20.41 -2.31
N PHE A 206 4.54 -20.66 -1.63
CA PHE A 206 5.01 -19.85 -0.52
C PHE A 206 6.54 -19.90 -0.44
N VAL A 207 7.15 -18.78 -0.06
CA VAL A 207 8.59 -18.68 0.19
C VAL A 207 8.95 -19.49 1.43
N ARG A 208 9.93 -20.38 1.34
CA ARG A 208 10.35 -21.23 2.48
C ARG A 208 11.27 -20.50 3.46
N ASP A 209 12.26 -19.80 2.93
CA ASP A 209 13.27 -19.07 3.70
C ASP A 209 13.11 -17.57 3.43
N LEU A 210 12.48 -16.87 4.37
CA LEU A 210 12.24 -15.43 4.24
C LEU A 210 13.54 -14.63 4.38
N ASP A 211 14.57 -15.16 5.04
CA ASP A 211 15.83 -14.47 5.28
C ASP A 211 16.60 -14.28 3.96
N ARG A 212 16.59 -15.32 3.11
CA ARG A 212 17.19 -15.30 1.77
C ARG A 212 16.28 -14.72 0.69
N ALA A 213 15.00 -14.55 1.00
CA ALA A 213 14.04 -14.00 0.05
C ALA A 213 14.36 -12.54 -0.26
N PHE A 214 14.15 -12.16 -1.52
CA PHE A 214 14.37 -10.80 -1.97
C PHE A 214 13.56 -9.78 -1.13
N HIS A 215 14.17 -8.63 -0.84
CA HIS A 215 13.50 -7.51 -0.21
C HIS A 215 13.85 -6.24 -0.99
N PRO A 216 12.86 -5.41 -1.39
CA PRO A 216 13.15 -4.18 -2.10
C PRO A 216 13.85 -3.18 -1.17
N VAL A 217 15.01 -2.66 -1.59
CA VAL A 217 15.77 -1.61 -0.87
C VAL A 217 15.85 -0.33 -1.68
N ARG A 218 15.36 -0.32 -2.93
CA ARG A 218 15.27 0.84 -3.81
C ARG A 218 13.84 1.02 -4.34
N PRO A 219 12.81 1.02 -3.49
CA PRO A 219 11.45 1.24 -3.97
C PRO A 219 11.33 2.64 -4.61
N PRO A 220 10.54 2.80 -5.69
CA PRO A 220 10.19 4.11 -6.21
C PRO A 220 9.54 4.99 -5.15
N ILE A 221 9.98 6.25 -5.02
CA ILE A 221 9.49 7.16 -3.98
C ILE A 221 8.31 7.96 -4.52
N PRO A 222 7.10 7.87 -3.92
CA PRO A 222 5.91 8.54 -4.44
C PRO A 222 6.12 10.05 -4.62
N VAL A 223 5.72 10.58 -5.79
CA VAL A 223 5.72 12.04 -6.07
C VAL A 223 4.40 12.72 -5.72
N VAL A 224 3.44 11.94 -5.22
CA VAL A 224 2.17 12.36 -4.64
C VAL A 224 2.05 11.68 -3.29
N ASP A 225 1.57 12.38 -2.27
CA ASP A 225 1.40 11.79 -0.96
C ASP A 225 0.52 10.53 -1.00
N SER A 226 1.10 9.41 -0.59
CA SER A 226 0.46 8.09 -0.56
C SER A 226 -0.15 7.82 0.82
N VAL A 227 -1.08 6.87 0.92
CA VAL A 227 -1.74 6.54 2.20
C VAL A 227 -0.72 6.11 3.26
N HIS A 228 0.32 5.38 2.86
CA HIS A 228 1.45 5.00 3.70
C HIS A 228 2.76 5.39 3.02
N ASN A 229 3.24 6.59 3.33
CA ASN A 229 4.43 7.18 2.73
C ASN A 229 5.68 6.98 3.61
N ARG A 230 6.09 5.71 3.74
CA ARG A 230 7.16 5.23 4.65
C ARG A 230 7.90 4.03 4.04
N LEU A 231 9.08 3.71 4.56
CA LEU A 231 9.83 2.53 4.14
C LEU A 231 9.25 1.27 4.80
N ASN A 232 8.79 0.30 4.00
CA ASN A 232 8.30 -0.97 4.52
C ASN A 232 9.47 -1.94 4.72
N ILE A 233 9.53 -2.57 5.89
CA ILE A 233 10.53 -3.57 6.29
C ILE A 233 9.77 -4.84 6.66
N GLU A 234 9.78 -5.85 5.79
CA GLU A 234 9.11 -7.13 6.04
C GLU A 234 9.90 -7.95 7.05
N ILE A 235 9.43 -7.98 8.29
CA ILE A 235 10.09 -8.71 9.40
C ILE A 235 9.62 -10.16 9.50
N SER A 236 8.38 -10.44 9.08
CA SER A 236 7.81 -11.78 9.08
C SER A 236 6.68 -11.90 8.06
N ARG A 237 6.43 -13.14 7.61
CA ARG A 237 5.37 -13.48 6.65
C ARG A 237 4.57 -14.68 7.17
N GLY A 238 3.24 -14.61 7.04
CA GLY A 238 2.33 -15.54 7.68
C GLY A 238 1.95 -15.14 9.10
N CYS A 239 1.14 -15.98 9.76
CA CYS A 239 0.70 -15.77 11.13
C CYS A 239 0.51 -17.12 11.84
N GLY A 240 1.10 -17.28 13.02
CA GLY A 240 1.00 -18.51 13.80
C GLY A 240 -0.32 -18.68 14.56
N ASN A 241 -1.10 -17.61 14.75
CA ASN A 241 -2.25 -17.58 15.67
C ASN A 241 -3.45 -18.46 15.23
N GLY A 242 -3.62 -18.74 13.94
CA GLY A 242 -4.67 -19.64 13.45
C GLY A 242 -6.11 -19.22 13.75
N CYS A 243 -6.42 -17.93 13.66
CA CYS A 243 -7.80 -17.42 13.73
C CYS A 243 -8.66 -18.02 12.61
N ARG A 244 -9.77 -18.69 12.96
CA ARG A 244 -10.55 -19.59 12.07
C ARG A 244 -11.27 -18.91 10.91
N PHE A 245 -11.34 -17.58 10.92
CA PHE A 245 -11.94 -16.75 9.87
C PHE A 245 -10.89 -16.13 8.92
N CYS A 246 -9.61 -16.19 9.27
CA CYS A 246 -8.61 -15.29 8.70
C CYS A 246 -7.92 -15.90 7.47
N LEU A 247 -8.31 -15.47 6.27
CA LEU A 247 -7.64 -15.88 5.03
C LEU A 247 -6.14 -15.56 5.03
N ALA A 248 -5.73 -14.38 5.52
CA ALA A 248 -4.30 -14.07 5.62
C ALA A 248 -3.55 -15.03 6.56
N GLY A 249 -4.22 -15.49 7.62
CA GLY A 249 -3.67 -16.46 8.55
C GLY A 249 -3.48 -17.85 7.95
N PHE A 250 -4.35 -18.30 7.03
CA PHE A 250 -4.25 -19.62 6.37
C PHE A 250 -3.49 -19.58 5.04
N GLY A 251 -3.73 -18.56 4.22
CA GLY A 251 -3.13 -18.40 2.90
C GLY A 251 -1.63 -18.12 2.90
N TYR A 252 -1.11 -17.48 3.94
CA TYR A 252 0.33 -17.22 4.10
C TYR A 252 1.02 -18.22 5.04
N ARG A 253 0.44 -19.39 5.35
CA ARG A 253 1.13 -20.41 6.15
C ARG A 253 2.27 -21.06 5.36
N PRO A 254 3.37 -21.48 6.02
CA PRO A 254 3.66 -21.35 7.46
C PRO A 254 4.11 -19.95 7.88
N TYR A 255 4.24 -19.71 9.19
CA TYR A 255 4.84 -18.47 9.72
C TYR A 255 6.37 -18.52 9.57
N ARG A 256 6.97 -17.43 9.06
CA ARG A 256 8.41 -17.30 8.79
C ARG A 256 8.90 -15.91 9.21
N GLU A 257 10.13 -15.83 9.67
CA GLU A 257 10.77 -14.58 10.13
C GLU A 257 12.06 -14.32 9.37
N ARG A 258 12.45 -13.04 9.25
CA ARG A 258 13.81 -12.64 8.90
C ARG A 258 14.68 -12.58 10.15
N SER A 259 15.99 -12.75 10.00
CA SER A 259 16.94 -12.58 11.08
C SER A 259 17.12 -11.09 11.42
N PHE A 260 17.72 -10.82 12.59
CA PHE A 260 18.10 -9.46 12.97
C PHE A 260 19.06 -8.82 11.96
N GLU A 261 20.05 -9.59 11.47
CA GLU A 261 21.05 -9.14 10.49
C GLU A 261 20.39 -8.78 9.16
N ALA A 262 19.49 -9.63 8.65
CA ALA A 262 18.79 -9.33 7.41
C ALA A 262 17.91 -8.09 7.53
N VAL A 263 17.17 -7.95 8.64
CA VAL A 263 16.32 -6.78 8.88
C VAL A 263 17.14 -5.50 9.00
N THR A 264 18.25 -5.52 9.74
CA THR A 264 19.11 -4.34 9.91
C THR A 264 19.83 -3.94 8.62
N SER A 265 20.25 -4.91 7.79
CA SER A 265 20.78 -4.64 6.43
C SER A 265 19.75 -3.94 5.55
N VAL A 266 18.51 -4.45 5.53
CA VAL A 266 17.42 -3.84 4.76
C VAL A 266 17.11 -2.42 5.24
N ILE A 267 17.10 -2.17 6.55
CA ILE A 267 16.92 -0.82 7.11
C ILE A 267 18.03 0.10 6.63
N ASP A 268 19.30 -0.34 6.72
CA ASP A 268 20.44 0.48 6.35
C ASP A 268 20.46 0.84 4.87
N GLU A 269 20.35 -0.17 4.01
CA GLU A 269 20.35 0.00 2.56
C GLU A 269 19.13 0.82 2.11
N GLY A 270 17.95 0.48 2.63
CA GLY A 270 16.70 1.16 2.29
C GLY A 270 16.71 2.64 2.67
N LEU A 271 17.19 2.99 3.87
CA LEU A 271 17.28 4.40 4.29
C LEU A 271 18.34 5.17 3.50
N ALA A 272 19.47 4.55 3.16
CA ALA A 272 20.50 5.17 2.30
C ALA A 272 19.99 5.46 0.88
N HIS A 273 19.08 4.63 0.37
CA HIS A 273 18.49 4.83 -0.96
C HIS A 273 17.28 5.76 -0.98
N THR A 274 16.56 5.90 0.14
CA THR A 274 15.26 6.60 0.15
C THR A 274 15.20 7.88 0.98
N GLY A 275 16.00 8.00 2.05
CA GLY A 275 15.91 9.12 2.98
C GLY A 275 14.59 9.21 3.75
N TYR A 276 13.83 8.11 3.85
CA TYR A 276 12.58 8.08 4.61
C TYR A 276 12.80 8.43 6.10
N GLU A 277 11.82 9.11 6.68
CA GLU A 277 11.83 9.54 8.09
C GLU A 277 11.04 8.56 8.98
N GLU A 278 10.39 7.58 8.38
CA GLU A 278 9.59 6.56 9.04
C GLU A 278 9.85 5.20 8.38
N ILE A 279 10.10 4.18 9.19
CA ILE A 279 10.03 2.77 8.77
C ILE A 279 8.76 2.11 9.33
N SER A 280 8.24 1.11 8.62
CA SER A 280 7.11 0.28 9.04
C SER A 280 7.56 -1.17 9.10
N LEU A 281 7.43 -1.79 10.27
CA LEU A 281 7.75 -3.22 10.41
C LEU A 281 6.54 -4.05 9.95
N LEU A 282 6.57 -4.46 8.69
CA LEU A 282 5.49 -5.17 8.00
C LEU A 282 5.43 -6.63 8.47
N SER A 283 4.25 -7.02 8.98
CA SER A 283 3.93 -8.36 9.48
C SER A 283 2.42 -8.46 9.73
N LEU A 284 1.88 -9.68 9.86
CA LEU A 284 0.50 -9.89 10.33
C LEU A 284 0.35 -9.78 11.85
N SER A 285 1.44 -9.99 12.58
CA SER A 285 1.53 -9.83 14.03
C SER A 285 2.96 -9.46 14.41
N SER A 286 3.23 -8.17 14.56
CA SER A 286 4.58 -7.66 14.85
C SER A 286 5.05 -8.07 16.24
N GLY A 287 4.12 -8.19 17.20
CA GLY A 287 4.42 -8.59 18.58
C GLY A 287 4.79 -10.06 18.75
N ASP A 288 4.65 -10.87 17.70
CA ASP A 288 5.09 -12.27 17.68
C ASP A 288 6.51 -12.42 17.09
N TYR A 289 7.10 -11.34 16.56
CA TYR A 289 8.45 -11.34 16.00
C TYR A 289 9.52 -11.33 17.10
N ARG A 290 10.36 -12.37 17.14
CA ARG A 290 11.30 -12.59 18.27
C ARG A 290 12.33 -11.49 18.46
N CYS A 291 12.81 -10.90 17.37
CA CYS A 291 13.87 -9.88 17.38
C CYS A 291 13.29 -8.43 17.33
N LEU A 292 11.99 -8.23 17.64
CA LEU A 292 11.29 -6.94 17.47
C LEU A 292 11.98 -5.79 18.21
N PHE A 293 12.28 -5.97 19.49
CA PHE A 293 12.81 -4.90 20.33
C PHE A 293 14.27 -4.59 20.02
N ASP A 294 15.06 -5.60 19.65
CA ASP A 294 16.42 -5.41 19.18
C ASP A 294 16.45 -4.56 17.91
N VAL A 295 15.54 -4.81 16.96
CA VAL A 295 15.41 -4.01 15.72
C VAL A 295 15.00 -2.57 16.02
N ILE A 296 14.03 -2.37 16.93
CA ILE A 296 13.60 -1.02 17.35
C ILE A 296 14.76 -0.27 18.00
N ASP A 297 15.48 -0.90 18.91
CA ASP A 297 16.62 -0.30 19.61
C ASP A 297 17.78 0.01 18.66
N TYR A 298 18.10 -0.89 17.73
CA TYR A 298 19.05 -0.66 16.66
C TYR A 298 18.70 0.59 15.84
N ALA A 299 17.46 0.64 15.33
CA ALA A 299 16.98 1.76 14.52
C ALA A 299 17.05 3.08 15.30
N ARG A 300 16.68 3.06 16.58
CA ARG A 300 16.76 4.22 17.49
C ARG A 300 18.19 4.72 17.70
N ARG A 301 19.13 3.82 18.00
CA ARG A 301 20.52 4.18 18.32
C ARG A 301 21.26 4.69 17.09
N LYS A 302 21.04 4.05 15.93
CA LYS A 302 21.75 4.38 14.68
C LYS A 302 21.16 5.60 13.98
N TYR A 303 19.83 5.75 13.95
CA TYR A 303 19.15 6.77 13.15
C TYR A 303 18.40 7.80 14.01
N LYS A 304 19.04 8.95 14.25
CA LYS A 304 18.42 10.07 14.98
C LYS A 304 17.22 10.62 14.22
N GLY A 305 16.07 10.70 14.88
CA GLY A 305 14.83 11.29 14.34
C GLY A 305 14.01 10.37 13.44
N LEU A 306 14.42 9.11 13.27
CA LEU A 306 13.63 8.08 12.60
C LEU A 306 12.45 7.65 13.48
N SER A 307 11.24 7.60 12.91
CA SER A 307 10.08 6.97 13.57
C SER A 307 9.88 5.53 13.11
N VAL A 308 9.35 4.70 14.01
CA VAL A 308 9.00 3.31 13.72
C VAL A 308 7.50 3.14 13.86
N SER A 309 6.88 2.57 12.84
CA SER A 309 5.45 2.28 12.74
C SER A 309 5.22 0.79 12.96
N LEU A 310 4.29 0.44 13.84
CA LEU A 310 3.91 -0.93 14.17
C LEU A 310 2.41 -1.12 13.88
N PRO A 311 2.03 -1.55 12.67
CA PRO A 311 0.63 -1.60 12.27
C PRO A 311 -0.18 -2.72 12.95
N SER A 312 0.47 -3.77 13.46
CA SER A 312 -0.20 -5.01 13.87
C SER A 312 0.36 -5.59 15.18
N LEU A 313 0.16 -4.89 16.29
CA LEU A 313 0.65 -5.34 17.59
C LEU A 313 -0.43 -6.11 18.38
N LYS A 314 -0.17 -7.38 18.71
CA LYS A 314 -0.96 -8.13 19.69
C LYS A 314 -0.45 -7.75 21.09
N ILE A 315 -1.34 -7.39 22.02
CA ILE A 315 -0.97 -7.26 23.43
C ILE A 315 -1.23 -8.57 24.16
N GLY A 316 -0.32 -8.88 25.08
CA GLY A 316 -0.14 -10.14 25.78
C GLY A 316 1.32 -10.60 25.75
N SER A 317 2.06 -10.25 24.69
CA SER A 317 3.47 -10.65 24.46
C SER A 317 4.51 -9.55 24.78
N ILE A 318 4.10 -8.44 25.39
CA ILE A 318 4.91 -7.21 25.49
C ILE A 318 4.98 -6.76 26.94
N GLY A 319 6.20 -6.70 27.49
CA GLY A 319 6.49 -6.26 28.85
C GLY A 319 6.59 -4.73 29.01
N LYS A 320 7.06 -4.28 30.17
CA LYS A 320 7.13 -2.85 30.52
C LYS A 320 8.24 -2.11 29.76
N ASP A 321 9.38 -2.77 29.57
CA ASP A 321 10.57 -2.16 28.95
C ASP A 321 10.36 -1.96 27.45
N GLU A 322 9.63 -2.89 26.84
CA GLU A 322 9.16 -2.89 25.48
C GLU A 322 8.20 -1.73 25.20
N ILE A 323 7.22 -1.52 26.09
CA ILE A 323 6.27 -0.40 26.01
C ILE A 323 7.02 0.94 26.09
N SER A 324 8.05 1.04 26.93
CA SER A 324 8.91 2.22 27.05
C SER A 324 9.68 2.51 25.74
N ALA A 325 10.29 1.48 25.14
CA ALA A 325 10.99 1.60 23.87
C ALA A 325 10.06 2.08 22.74
N MET A 326 8.84 1.55 22.69
CA MET A 326 7.82 1.95 21.71
C MET A 326 7.34 3.39 21.90
N GLY A 327 7.15 3.85 23.15
CA GLY A 327 6.62 5.19 23.46
C GLY A 327 7.50 6.33 22.97
N GLN A 328 8.80 6.07 22.76
CA GLN A 328 9.77 7.06 22.27
C GLN A 328 9.77 7.23 20.75
N MET A 329 9.22 6.27 19.99
CA MET A 329 9.28 6.23 18.52
C MET A 329 7.91 6.18 17.82
N ALA A 330 6.85 5.79 18.54
CA ALA A 330 5.52 5.60 17.97
C ALA A 330 4.80 6.94 17.71
N ARG A 331 4.28 7.11 16.49
CA ARG A 331 3.66 8.38 16.06
C ARG A 331 2.14 8.47 16.17
N THR A 332 1.38 7.42 16.51
CA THR A 332 -0.09 7.51 16.57
C THR A 332 -0.71 6.51 17.55
N GLY A 333 -2.03 6.68 17.80
CA GLY A 333 -2.80 5.89 18.77
C GLY A 333 -2.72 4.37 18.54
N PHE A 334 -2.94 3.62 19.62
CA PHE A 334 -2.69 2.19 19.67
C PHE A 334 -3.86 1.39 19.10
N THR A 335 -3.61 0.28 18.40
CA THR A 335 -4.66 -0.54 17.74
C THR A 335 -4.73 -1.93 18.36
N PHE A 336 -5.96 -2.40 18.65
CA PHE A 336 -6.26 -3.73 19.17
C PHE A 336 -7.36 -4.41 18.37
N ALA A 337 -7.12 -5.65 17.96
CA ALA A 337 -8.16 -6.50 17.40
C ALA A 337 -8.72 -7.42 18.49
N LEU A 338 -9.85 -7.03 19.08
CA LEU A 338 -10.56 -7.85 20.06
C LEU A 338 -11.34 -8.97 19.36
N GLU A 339 -11.84 -8.69 18.15
CA GLU A 339 -12.67 -9.54 17.28
C GLU A 339 -14.03 -9.91 17.86
N ALA A 340 -14.11 -10.25 19.15
CA ALA A 340 -15.35 -10.53 19.85
C ALA A 340 -15.30 -10.00 21.30
N PRO A 341 -16.46 -9.62 21.87
CA PRO A 341 -16.54 -9.01 23.20
C PRO A 341 -16.36 -10.06 24.32
N THR A 342 -16.92 -11.25 24.16
CA THR A 342 -16.88 -12.30 25.19
C THR A 342 -15.72 -13.28 24.99
N VAL A 343 -15.26 -13.87 26.09
CA VAL A 343 -14.19 -14.90 26.06
C VAL A 343 -14.64 -16.12 25.26
N ASP A 344 -15.90 -16.54 25.40
CA ASP A 344 -16.44 -17.69 24.67
C ASP A 344 -16.35 -17.48 23.15
N LEU A 345 -16.90 -16.37 22.64
CA LEU A 345 -16.80 -16.06 21.21
C LEU A 345 -15.35 -15.97 20.74
N ARG A 346 -14.46 -15.30 21.51
CA ARG A 346 -13.03 -15.25 21.18
C ARG A 346 -12.41 -16.66 21.06
N ARG A 347 -12.77 -17.60 21.93
CA ARG A 347 -12.32 -18.99 21.83
C ARG A 347 -12.85 -19.70 20.58
N ARG A 348 -14.10 -19.45 20.20
CA ARG A 348 -14.68 -19.97 18.94
C ARG A 348 -13.95 -19.44 17.71
N LEU A 349 -13.49 -18.20 17.74
CA LEU A 349 -12.65 -17.61 16.67
C LEU A 349 -11.20 -18.13 16.65
N ASN A 350 -10.80 -18.89 17.68
CA ASN A 350 -9.42 -19.22 18.01
C ASN A 350 -8.55 -17.98 18.25
N LYS A 351 -9.06 -17.06 19.07
CA LYS A 351 -8.41 -15.82 19.44
C LYS A 351 -8.16 -15.78 20.94
N ASP A 352 -6.96 -16.18 21.34
CA ASP A 352 -6.55 -16.12 22.75
C ASP A 352 -5.98 -14.72 23.07
N ILE A 353 -6.82 -13.88 23.69
CA ILE A 353 -6.46 -12.54 24.16
C ILE A 353 -6.85 -12.43 25.64
N ASP A 354 -5.84 -12.17 26.47
CA ASP A 354 -5.99 -11.80 27.87
C ASP A 354 -6.29 -10.28 27.97
N VAL A 355 -7.58 -9.98 28.08
CA VAL A 355 -8.06 -8.59 28.20
C VAL A 355 -7.67 -7.98 29.55
N ASP A 356 -7.56 -8.78 30.62
CA ASP A 356 -7.25 -8.28 31.96
C ASP A 356 -5.79 -7.84 32.04
N SER A 357 -4.88 -8.63 31.47
CA SER A 357 -3.47 -8.24 31.29
C SER A 357 -3.34 -6.93 30.50
N LEU A 358 -4.09 -6.79 29.40
CA LEU A 358 -4.15 -5.57 28.60
C LEU A 358 -4.63 -4.36 29.43
N VAL A 359 -5.69 -4.53 30.22
CA VAL A 359 -6.22 -3.48 31.10
C VAL A 359 -5.17 -3.06 32.14
N GLY A 360 -4.40 -4.01 32.68
CA GLY A 360 -3.30 -3.74 33.62
C GLY A 360 -2.17 -2.87 33.04
N GLN A 361 -1.97 -2.89 31.71
CA GLN A 361 -0.93 -2.10 31.03
C GLN A 361 -1.36 -0.66 30.71
N LEU A 362 -2.65 -0.33 30.79
CA LEU A 362 -3.19 0.98 30.43
C LEU A 362 -2.55 2.18 31.14
N PRO A 363 -2.25 2.14 32.47
CA PRO A 363 -1.61 3.27 33.15
C PRO A 363 -0.24 3.61 32.57
N GLN A 364 0.54 2.60 32.18
CA GLN A 364 1.88 2.79 31.60
C GLN A 364 1.79 3.39 30.20
N LEU A 365 0.88 2.86 29.37
CA LEU A 365 0.60 3.44 28.06
C LEU A 365 0.21 4.93 28.19
N LYS A 366 -0.62 5.27 29.19
CA LYS A 366 -1.00 6.66 29.43
C LYS A 366 0.19 7.52 29.89
N ALA A 367 1.06 6.99 30.75
CA ALA A 367 2.25 7.68 31.23
C ALA A 367 3.21 8.04 30.07
N LEU A 368 3.29 7.19 29.05
CA LEU A 368 4.11 7.40 27.86
C LEU A 368 3.46 8.30 26.79
N GLY A 369 2.31 8.91 27.11
CA GLY A 369 1.68 9.92 26.26
C GLY A 369 0.64 9.38 25.29
N TRP A 370 0.37 8.07 25.27
CA TRP A 370 -0.77 7.57 24.50
C TRP A 370 -2.09 8.05 25.11
N ARG A 371 -3.00 8.45 24.23
CA ARG A 371 -4.31 9.00 24.59
C ARG A 371 -5.47 8.38 23.83
N ARG A 372 -5.19 7.70 22.71
CA ARG A 372 -6.22 7.16 21.80
C ARG A 372 -5.99 5.68 21.54
N LEU A 373 -7.08 4.91 21.62
CA LEU A 373 -7.15 3.50 21.28
C LEU A 373 -8.10 3.26 20.11
N LYS A 374 -7.70 2.42 19.18
CA LYS A 374 -8.54 1.87 18.11
C LYS A 374 -8.81 0.40 18.43
N LEU A 375 -10.07 0.01 18.52
CA LEU A 375 -10.49 -1.36 18.77
C LEU A 375 -11.19 -1.90 17.51
N TYR A 376 -10.98 -3.17 17.18
CA TYR A 376 -11.67 -3.87 16.09
C TYR A 376 -12.54 -4.98 16.66
N LEU A 377 -13.77 -5.04 16.16
CA LEU A 377 -14.77 -6.04 16.48
C LEU A 377 -15.36 -6.58 15.18
N MET A 378 -15.64 -7.86 15.14
CA MET A 378 -16.45 -8.47 14.12
C MET A 378 -17.87 -8.72 14.64
N VAL A 379 -18.86 -8.71 13.77
CA VAL A 379 -20.28 -8.91 14.12
C VAL A 379 -20.94 -9.85 13.12
N GLY A 380 -21.98 -10.57 13.52
CA GLY A 380 -22.72 -11.44 12.60
C GLY A 380 -22.19 -12.88 12.55
N PHE A 381 -21.62 -13.36 13.66
CA PHE A 381 -21.20 -14.75 13.76
C PHE A 381 -22.40 -15.69 14.02
N PRO A 382 -22.41 -16.92 13.49
CA PRO A 382 -23.52 -17.85 13.70
C PRO A 382 -23.83 -18.21 15.16
N TRP A 383 -22.85 -18.09 16.07
CA TRP A 383 -23.02 -18.41 17.50
C TRP A 383 -23.14 -17.17 18.40
N GLU A 384 -23.22 -15.97 17.81
CA GLU A 384 -23.29 -14.71 18.53
C GLU A 384 -24.70 -14.46 19.08
N THR A 385 -24.79 -14.16 20.37
CA THR A 385 -26.04 -13.78 21.04
C THR A 385 -26.14 -12.27 21.24
N GLU A 386 -27.34 -11.76 21.53
CA GLU A 386 -27.51 -10.35 21.88
C GLU A 386 -26.75 -9.99 23.18
N ASP A 387 -26.67 -10.91 24.14
CA ASP A 387 -25.91 -10.71 25.39
C ASP A 387 -24.41 -10.51 25.10
N ASP A 388 -23.86 -11.25 24.13
CA ASP A 388 -22.48 -11.02 23.68
C ASP A 388 -22.31 -9.60 23.14
N LEU A 389 -23.22 -9.15 22.28
CA LEU A 389 -23.18 -7.78 21.73
C LEU A 389 -23.26 -6.72 22.82
N ARG A 390 -24.09 -6.95 23.85
CA ARG A 390 -24.24 -6.03 24.99
C ARG A 390 -23.03 -6.02 25.91
N ALA A 391 -22.30 -7.13 26.02
CA ALA A 391 -21.08 -7.24 26.83
C ALA A 391 -19.95 -6.29 26.37
N ILE A 392 -20.02 -5.72 25.15
CA ILE A 392 -19.04 -4.74 24.66
C ILE A 392 -18.89 -3.54 25.59
N ARG A 393 -19.95 -3.12 26.29
CA ARG A 393 -19.89 -2.02 27.25
C ARG A 393 -18.93 -2.32 28.38
N ASP A 394 -18.99 -3.55 28.88
CA ASP A 394 -18.24 -3.97 30.07
C ASP A 394 -16.78 -4.19 29.69
N VAL A 395 -16.51 -4.71 28.49
CA VAL A 395 -15.16 -4.82 27.92
C VAL A 395 -14.51 -3.44 27.71
N ILE A 396 -15.29 -2.43 27.30
CA ILE A 396 -14.78 -1.08 27.02
C ILE A 396 -14.63 -0.23 28.29
N ALA A 397 -15.39 -0.50 29.34
CA ALA A 397 -15.43 0.32 30.55
C ALA A 397 -14.04 0.55 31.20
N PRO A 398 -13.15 -0.46 31.35
CA PRO A 398 -11.82 -0.25 31.92
C PRO A 398 -10.95 0.71 31.11
N PHE A 399 -11.00 0.63 29.78
CA PHE A 399 -10.26 1.53 28.88
C PHE A 399 -10.71 2.99 29.05
N ARG A 400 -12.02 3.20 29.24
CA ARG A 400 -12.59 4.53 29.51
C ARG A 400 -12.22 5.03 30.90
N ALA A 401 -12.27 4.17 31.91
CA ALA A 401 -11.87 4.51 33.28
C ALA A 401 -10.39 4.93 33.33
N ALA A 402 -9.53 4.31 32.50
CA ALA A 402 -8.16 4.74 32.30
C ALA A 402 -8.03 6.07 31.52
N GLY A 403 -9.11 6.62 30.97
CA GLY A 403 -9.17 7.93 30.32
C GLY A 403 -8.61 7.95 28.89
N PHE A 404 -8.81 6.88 28.13
CA PHE A 404 -8.49 6.83 26.69
C PHE A 404 -9.66 7.27 25.82
N ASP A 405 -9.35 7.95 24.70
CA ASP A 405 -10.26 8.15 23.59
C ASP A 405 -10.39 6.86 22.78
N ILE A 406 -11.59 6.29 22.70
CA ILE A 406 -11.80 4.98 22.06
C ILE A 406 -12.51 5.15 20.72
N ASN A 407 -11.90 4.56 19.68
CA ASN A 407 -12.48 4.39 18.36
C ASN A 407 -12.74 2.90 18.14
N LEU A 408 -14.01 2.49 18.19
CA LEU A 408 -14.40 1.11 17.89
C LEU A 408 -14.74 0.99 16.39
N SER A 409 -14.11 0.06 15.70
CA SER A 409 -14.42 -0.29 14.31
C SER A 409 -15.09 -1.66 14.28
N VAL A 410 -16.30 -1.73 13.74
CA VAL A 410 -17.12 -2.94 13.67
C VAL A 410 -17.23 -3.40 12.21
N SER A 411 -16.91 -4.65 11.91
CA SER A 411 -17.01 -5.20 10.54
C SER A 411 -17.84 -6.49 10.53
N PRO A 412 -18.78 -6.66 9.59
CA PRO A 412 -19.48 -7.93 9.43
C PRO A 412 -18.53 -9.11 9.19
N PHE A 413 -18.85 -10.26 9.78
CA PHE A 413 -18.20 -11.52 9.47
C PHE A 413 -18.40 -11.87 8.00
N THR A 414 -17.31 -12.18 7.31
CA THR A 414 -17.31 -12.58 5.90
C THR A 414 -16.59 -13.93 5.79
N PRO A 415 -17.29 -15.02 5.41
CA PRO A 415 -16.65 -16.31 5.22
C PRO A 415 -15.66 -16.24 4.05
N LYS A 416 -14.44 -16.73 4.25
CA LYS A 416 -13.37 -16.70 3.25
C LYS A 416 -12.97 -18.11 2.82
N PRO A 417 -12.62 -18.32 1.53
CA PRO A 417 -12.03 -19.56 1.04
C PRO A 417 -10.89 -20.06 1.91
N HIS A 418 -10.68 -21.38 1.97
CA HIS A 418 -9.53 -22.00 2.63
C HIS A 418 -9.41 -21.70 4.13
N THR A 419 -10.51 -21.31 4.77
CA THR A 419 -10.57 -21.11 6.22
C THR A 419 -11.53 -22.11 6.85
N PRO A 420 -11.38 -22.48 8.13
CA PRO A 420 -12.36 -23.31 8.82
C PRO A 420 -13.80 -22.76 8.76
N PHE A 421 -13.96 -21.45 8.62
CA PHE A 421 -15.27 -20.80 8.54
C PHE A 421 -15.82 -20.64 7.12
N GLN A 422 -15.16 -21.19 6.10
CA GLN A 422 -15.63 -21.13 4.71
C GLN A 422 -17.06 -21.68 4.50
N TRP A 423 -17.47 -22.64 5.35
CA TRP A 423 -18.78 -23.29 5.30
C TRP A 423 -19.88 -22.57 6.09
N LEU A 424 -19.53 -21.59 6.92
CA LEU A 424 -20.51 -20.88 7.74
C LEU A 424 -21.33 -19.89 6.89
N PRO A 425 -22.60 -19.64 7.28
CA PRO A 425 -23.38 -18.58 6.68
C PRO A 425 -22.87 -17.21 7.13
N MET A 426 -23.14 -16.21 6.31
CA MET A 426 -23.07 -14.79 6.64
C MET A 426 -24.49 -14.29 6.93
N ASP A 427 -24.65 -13.48 7.98
CA ASP A 427 -25.93 -12.81 8.27
C ASP A 427 -26.33 -11.86 7.12
N ASP A 428 -27.63 -11.74 6.87
CA ASP A 428 -28.15 -10.78 5.90
C ASP A 428 -28.04 -9.32 6.38
N GLU A 429 -28.27 -8.38 5.48
CA GLU A 429 -28.14 -6.96 5.76
C GLU A 429 -29.06 -6.50 6.91
N THR A 430 -30.26 -7.08 7.01
CA THR A 430 -31.23 -6.70 8.05
C THR A 430 -30.73 -7.12 9.43
N ALA A 431 -30.28 -8.37 9.56
CA ALA A 431 -29.70 -8.90 10.78
C ALA A 431 -28.42 -8.15 11.18
N LEU A 432 -27.51 -7.91 10.23
CA LEU A 432 -26.27 -7.16 10.48
C LEU A 432 -26.56 -5.73 10.95
N ASN A 433 -27.48 -5.03 10.28
CA ASN A 433 -27.88 -3.67 10.67
C ASN A 433 -28.49 -3.66 12.08
N ALA A 434 -29.36 -4.62 12.42
CA ALA A 434 -29.94 -4.74 13.75
C ALA A 434 -28.86 -4.93 14.84
N LYS A 435 -27.92 -5.86 14.62
CA LYS A 435 -26.81 -6.13 15.54
C LYS A 435 -25.88 -4.92 15.72
N ILE A 436 -25.54 -4.21 14.64
CA ILE A 436 -24.76 -2.97 14.71
C ILE A 436 -25.49 -1.89 15.50
N MET A 437 -26.82 -1.78 15.36
CA MET A 437 -27.61 -0.83 16.13
C MET A 437 -27.62 -1.17 17.62
N VAL A 438 -27.66 -2.45 18.01
CA VAL A 438 -27.50 -2.87 19.41
C VAL A 438 -26.16 -2.37 19.97
N ILE A 439 -25.05 -2.58 19.27
CA ILE A 439 -23.73 -2.08 19.71
C ILE A 439 -23.73 -0.55 19.87
N LYS A 440 -24.31 0.17 18.91
CA LYS A 440 -24.40 1.64 18.95
C LYS A 440 -25.24 2.14 20.11
N ASP A 441 -26.35 1.47 20.42
CA ASP A 441 -27.23 1.84 21.51
C ASP A 441 -26.59 1.55 22.88
N VAL A 442 -25.95 0.39 23.02
CA VAL A 442 -25.21 -0.02 24.22
C VAL A 442 -24.07 0.95 24.54
N LEU A 443 -23.40 1.48 23.51
CA LEU A 443 -22.31 2.44 23.64
C LEU A 443 -22.76 3.91 23.57
N LYS A 444 -24.08 4.16 23.47
CA LYS A 444 -24.63 5.51 23.46
C LYS A 444 -24.26 6.24 24.75
N ARG A 445 -23.87 7.51 24.63
CA ARG A 445 -23.41 8.36 25.76
C ARG A 445 -22.15 7.87 26.50
N THR A 446 -21.45 6.85 26.01
CA THR A 446 -20.13 6.47 26.54
C THR A 446 -19.00 7.37 26.01
N GLY A 447 -19.23 8.12 24.92
CA GLY A 447 -18.18 8.90 24.25
C GLY A 447 -17.27 8.07 23.34
N VAL A 448 -17.52 6.76 23.21
CA VAL A 448 -16.84 5.89 22.23
C VAL A 448 -17.30 6.27 20.83
N ARG A 449 -16.34 6.44 19.90
CA ARG A 449 -16.65 6.65 18.49
C ARG A 449 -16.76 5.31 17.79
N VAL A 450 -17.98 4.91 17.44
CA VAL A 450 -18.26 3.67 16.70
C VAL A 450 -18.26 3.98 15.20
N ARG A 451 -17.40 3.29 14.45
CA ARG A 451 -17.38 3.22 12.99
C ARG A 451 -17.73 1.80 12.58
N TYR A 452 -18.46 1.63 11.49
CA TYR A 452 -18.79 0.30 11.00
C TYR A 452 -18.61 0.23 9.48
N ARG A 453 -18.27 -0.97 8.98
CA ARG A 453 -18.28 -1.28 7.55
C ARG A 453 -19.72 -1.31 7.05
N ASP A 454 -19.95 -0.71 5.90
CA ASP A 454 -21.25 -0.75 5.23
C ASP A 454 -21.68 -2.21 4.98
N THR A 455 -22.91 -2.55 5.33
CA THR A 455 -23.42 -3.92 5.33
C THR A 455 -23.72 -4.41 3.91
N ALA A 456 -24.16 -3.53 3.01
CA ALA A 456 -24.32 -3.86 1.59
C ALA A 456 -22.96 -4.14 0.95
N VAL A 457 -21.94 -3.33 1.25
CA VAL A 457 -20.55 -3.59 0.80
C VAL A 457 -20.05 -4.94 1.31
N SER A 458 -20.23 -5.22 2.61
CA SER A 458 -19.77 -6.48 3.21
C SER A 458 -20.47 -7.70 2.60
N THR A 459 -21.76 -7.57 2.25
CA THR A 459 -22.53 -8.63 1.57
C THR A 459 -21.90 -8.97 0.22
N ILE A 460 -21.54 -7.96 -0.59
CA ILE A 460 -20.85 -8.17 -1.86
C ILE A 460 -19.47 -8.79 -1.64
N GLU A 461 -18.71 -8.35 -0.63
CA GLU A 461 -17.41 -8.96 -0.29
C GLU A 461 -17.55 -10.45 0.07
N GLY A 462 -18.64 -10.84 0.75
CA GLY A 462 -18.94 -12.25 1.04
C GLY A 462 -19.33 -13.07 -0.18
N ILE A 463 -20.16 -12.50 -1.07
CA ILE A 463 -20.54 -13.12 -2.34
C ILE A 463 -19.32 -13.35 -3.21
N VAL A 464 -18.50 -12.31 -3.44
CA VAL A 464 -17.33 -12.38 -4.32
C VAL A 464 -16.25 -13.30 -3.74
N ALA A 465 -16.04 -13.30 -2.41
CA ALA A 465 -15.08 -14.21 -1.79
C ALA A 465 -15.41 -15.68 -2.05
N ARG A 466 -16.70 -16.05 -2.04
CA ARG A 466 -17.18 -17.43 -2.26
C ARG A 466 -17.70 -17.68 -3.68
N ALA A 467 -17.43 -16.77 -4.60
CA ALA A 467 -17.89 -16.87 -5.97
C ALA A 467 -17.31 -18.10 -6.68
N ASP A 468 -18.10 -18.65 -7.60
CA ASP A 468 -17.69 -19.66 -8.57
C ASP A 468 -17.71 -19.06 -10.00
N GLU A 469 -17.45 -19.88 -11.02
CA GLU A 469 -17.43 -19.45 -12.41
C GLU A 469 -18.79 -18.93 -12.94
N ARG A 470 -19.91 -19.24 -12.27
CA ARG A 470 -21.24 -18.71 -12.65
C ARG A 470 -21.33 -17.21 -12.42
N LEU A 471 -20.51 -16.66 -11.52
CA LEU A 471 -20.46 -15.21 -11.25
C LEU A 471 -19.46 -14.46 -12.15
N SER A 472 -18.65 -15.13 -12.98
CA SER A 472 -17.77 -14.40 -13.91
C SER A 472 -18.52 -13.41 -14.82
N PRO A 473 -19.67 -13.74 -15.45
CA PRO A 473 -20.44 -12.79 -16.24
C PRO A 473 -20.97 -11.58 -15.46
N MET A 474 -21.07 -11.66 -14.13
CA MET A 474 -21.47 -10.52 -13.29
C MET A 474 -20.48 -9.38 -13.42
N PHE A 475 -19.17 -9.67 -13.39
CA PHE A 475 -18.16 -8.62 -13.48
C PHE A 475 -18.18 -7.90 -14.83
N GLU A 476 -18.49 -8.62 -15.91
CA GLU A 476 -18.68 -8.03 -17.24
C GLU A 476 -19.90 -7.09 -17.26
N PHE A 477 -21.03 -7.55 -16.71
CA PHE A 477 -22.25 -6.75 -16.59
C PHE A 477 -22.04 -5.47 -15.76
N LEU A 478 -21.27 -5.56 -14.68
CA LEU A 478 -20.90 -4.41 -13.84
C LEU A 478 -20.02 -3.44 -14.64
N HIS A 479 -19.04 -3.95 -15.37
CA HIS A 479 -18.19 -3.13 -16.24
C HIS A 479 -18.98 -2.41 -17.33
N GLU A 480 -19.92 -3.09 -17.99
CA GLU A 480 -20.83 -2.50 -18.99
C GLU A 480 -21.70 -1.36 -18.42
N ARG A 481 -22.01 -1.41 -17.12
CA ARG A 481 -22.70 -0.34 -16.37
C ARG A 481 -21.77 0.73 -15.82
N ASN A 482 -20.52 0.73 -16.23
CA ASN A 482 -19.51 1.67 -15.77
C ASN A 482 -19.32 1.62 -14.24
N VAL A 483 -19.41 0.44 -13.63
CA VAL A 483 -19.03 0.21 -12.23
C VAL A 483 -17.52 0.05 -12.15
N ARG A 484 -16.88 0.85 -11.29
CA ARG A 484 -15.43 0.83 -11.01
C ARG A 484 -15.16 1.63 -9.73
N LEU A 485 -13.95 1.52 -9.19
CA LEU A 485 -13.48 2.21 -7.98
C LEU A 485 -14.36 1.94 -6.76
N GLU A 486 -14.95 0.75 -6.67
CA GLU A 486 -15.99 0.40 -5.68
C GLU A 486 -15.53 0.39 -4.22
N ALA A 487 -14.22 0.37 -3.95
CA ALA A 487 -13.70 0.60 -2.60
C ALA A 487 -13.93 2.02 -2.08
N TRP A 488 -14.16 2.97 -2.98
CA TRP A 488 -14.43 4.36 -2.68
C TRP A 488 -15.94 4.56 -2.56
N ARG A 489 -16.37 5.07 -1.41
CA ARG A 489 -17.80 5.19 -1.07
C ARG A 489 -18.62 5.93 -2.12
N GLU A 490 -18.05 6.92 -2.79
CA GLU A 490 -18.74 7.69 -3.85
C GLU A 490 -18.99 6.92 -5.15
N PHE A 491 -18.39 5.73 -5.33
CA PHE A 491 -18.54 4.90 -6.52
C PHE A 491 -19.26 3.57 -6.27
N PHE A 492 -19.37 3.12 -5.02
CA PHE A 492 -20.09 1.89 -4.71
C PHE A 492 -21.61 2.05 -4.90
N SER A 493 -22.23 1.09 -5.58
CA SER A 493 -23.68 0.94 -5.67
C SER A 493 -24.04 -0.54 -5.64
N PHE A 494 -25.04 -0.89 -4.83
CA PHE A 494 -25.51 -2.27 -4.68
C PHE A 494 -26.48 -2.69 -5.80
N GLU A 495 -27.17 -1.71 -6.38
CA GLU A 495 -28.23 -1.88 -7.39
C GLU A 495 -27.79 -2.72 -8.61
N PRO A 496 -26.61 -2.49 -9.21
CA PRO A 496 -26.15 -3.31 -10.34
C PRO A 496 -25.99 -4.80 -9.98
N TYR A 497 -25.53 -5.11 -8.76
CA TYR A 497 -25.43 -6.50 -8.32
C TYR A 497 -26.83 -7.13 -8.23
N ARG A 498 -27.76 -6.46 -7.55
CA ARG A 498 -29.16 -6.94 -7.43
C ARG A 498 -29.78 -7.18 -8.81
N GLU A 499 -29.64 -6.23 -9.73
CA GLU A 499 -30.15 -6.36 -11.09
C GLU A 499 -29.58 -7.58 -11.82
N TRP A 500 -28.28 -7.86 -11.66
CA TRP A 500 -27.66 -9.04 -12.27
C TRP A 500 -28.21 -10.35 -11.69
N PHE A 501 -28.31 -10.46 -10.36
CA PHE A 501 -28.84 -11.66 -9.70
C PHE A 501 -30.30 -11.93 -10.10
N GLU A 502 -31.15 -10.88 -10.11
CA GLU A 502 -32.55 -10.96 -10.55
C GLU A 502 -32.67 -11.45 -12.00
N LYS A 503 -31.87 -10.87 -12.92
CA LYS A 503 -31.89 -11.24 -14.35
C LYS A 503 -31.47 -12.67 -14.64
N ASN A 504 -30.57 -13.21 -13.82
CA ASN A 504 -30.02 -14.55 -14.03
C ASN A 504 -30.74 -15.63 -13.21
N SER A 505 -31.78 -15.25 -12.45
CA SER A 505 -32.50 -16.18 -11.55
C SER A 505 -31.56 -16.93 -10.59
N ILE A 506 -30.55 -16.22 -10.08
CA ILE A 506 -29.60 -16.71 -9.08
C ILE A 506 -29.92 -16.01 -7.77
N GLU A 507 -30.01 -16.76 -6.68
CA GLU A 507 -30.23 -16.17 -5.36
C GLU A 507 -28.89 -15.77 -4.74
N MET A 508 -28.75 -14.53 -4.27
CA MET A 508 -27.55 -14.09 -3.53
C MET A 508 -27.26 -15.00 -2.33
N LYS A 509 -28.31 -15.56 -1.73
CA LYS A 509 -28.24 -16.50 -0.61
C LYS A 509 -27.49 -17.80 -0.94
N GLU A 510 -27.36 -18.18 -2.21
CA GLU A 510 -26.49 -19.30 -2.61
C GLU A 510 -25.02 -19.05 -2.23
N TYR A 511 -24.58 -17.79 -2.20
CA TYR A 511 -23.20 -17.39 -1.89
C TYR A 511 -23.03 -16.77 -0.51
N THR A 512 -24.12 -16.45 0.20
CA THR A 512 -24.10 -15.96 1.62
C THR A 512 -24.58 -17.02 2.62
N GLY A 513 -25.25 -18.08 2.18
CA GLY A 513 -25.73 -19.17 3.03
C GLY A 513 -24.63 -20.10 3.56
N ALA A 514 -25.07 -21.11 4.34
CA ALA A 514 -24.20 -22.19 4.81
C ALA A 514 -23.88 -23.14 3.65
N LEU A 515 -22.67 -23.67 3.62
CA LEU A 515 -22.23 -24.65 2.63
C LEU A 515 -22.06 -26.03 3.27
N ASP A 516 -22.26 -27.08 2.49
CA ASP A 516 -22.01 -28.45 2.94
C ASP A 516 -20.50 -28.71 3.06
N THR A 517 -20.07 -29.20 4.22
CA THR A 517 -18.68 -29.59 4.50
C THR A 517 -18.17 -30.75 3.64
N GLY A 518 -19.07 -31.55 3.06
CA GLY A 518 -18.76 -32.69 2.19
C GLY A 518 -18.72 -32.35 0.70
N ARG A 519 -19.19 -31.17 0.30
CA ARG A 519 -19.25 -30.73 -1.11
C ARG A 519 -17.90 -30.16 -1.55
N GLU A 520 -17.53 -30.43 -2.80
CA GLU A 520 -16.42 -29.76 -3.48
C GLU A 520 -16.75 -28.27 -3.73
N LEU A 521 -15.79 -27.41 -3.41
CA LEU A 521 -15.90 -25.97 -3.45
C LEU A 521 -15.10 -25.39 -4.63
N ALA A 522 -15.51 -24.25 -5.15
CA ALA A 522 -14.87 -23.62 -6.31
C ALA A 522 -13.36 -23.40 -6.12
N TRP A 523 -12.95 -23.06 -4.89
CA TRP A 523 -11.56 -22.82 -4.53
C TRP A 523 -10.76 -24.08 -4.20
N ASP A 524 -11.38 -25.28 -4.16
CA ASP A 524 -10.65 -26.55 -4.03
C ASP A 524 -9.74 -26.83 -5.23
N ALA A 525 -9.88 -26.05 -6.32
CA ALA A 525 -8.94 -26.00 -7.42
C ALA A 525 -7.51 -25.56 -7.02
N VAL A 526 -7.34 -24.97 -5.82
CA VAL A 526 -6.04 -24.60 -5.28
C VAL A 526 -5.66 -25.52 -4.12
N ASP A 527 -4.63 -26.34 -4.32
CA ASP A 527 -4.03 -27.13 -3.24
C ASP A 527 -3.23 -26.23 -2.31
N MET A 528 -3.76 -25.99 -1.11
CA MET A 528 -3.13 -25.15 -0.09
C MET A 528 -1.96 -25.84 0.63
N GLY A 529 -1.86 -27.17 0.51
CA GLY A 529 -0.87 -28.03 1.17
C GLY A 529 -1.26 -28.50 2.57
N PHE A 530 -2.42 -28.10 3.11
CA PHE A 530 -2.96 -28.62 4.38
C PHE A 530 -4.22 -29.46 4.16
N ASP A 531 -4.49 -30.37 5.08
CA ASP A 531 -5.62 -31.31 4.99
C ASP A 531 -6.98 -30.59 5.14
N THR A 532 -7.92 -30.83 4.24
CA THR A 532 -9.30 -30.34 4.37
C THR A 532 -9.98 -30.89 5.63
N GLN A 533 -9.60 -32.09 6.09
CA GLN A 533 -10.09 -32.64 7.35
C GLN A 533 -9.66 -31.77 8.54
N PHE A 534 -8.47 -31.19 8.52
CA PHE A 534 -8.04 -30.24 9.56
C PHE A 534 -8.96 -29.02 9.64
N LEU A 535 -9.44 -28.49 8.51
CA LEU A 535 -10.40 -27.38 8.50
C LEU A 535 -11.75 -27.79 9.11
N ARG A 536 -12.22 -29.01 8.85
CA ARG A 536 -13.46 -29.54 9.45
C ARG A 536 -13.33 -29.72 10.96
N ASP A 537 -12.18 -30.25 11.41
CA ASP A 537 -11.90 -30.42 12.83
C ASP A 537 -11.82 -29.07 13.55
N GLU A 538 -11.22 -28.05 12.92
CA GLU A 538 -11.22 -26.67 13.43
C GLU A 538 -12.63 -26.07 13.53
N LEU A 539 -13.50 -26.34 12.55
CA LEU A 539 -14.90 -25.92 12.61
C LEU A 539 -15.64 -26.58 13.78
N GLU A 540 -15.39 -27.86 14.05
CA GLU A 540 -15.99 -28.57 15.19
C GLU A 540 -15.44 -28.06 16.53
N ARG A 541 -14.14 -27.78 16.63
CA ARG A 541 -13.56 -27.10 17.79
C ARG A 541 -14.16 -25.72 18.01
N ALA A 542 -14.49 -24.98 16.95
CA ALA A 542 -15.19 -23.70 17.06
C ALA A 542 -16.61 -23.85 17.63
N ARG A 543 -17.33 -24.92 17.29
CA ARG A 543 -18.66 -25.20 17.84
C ARG A 543 -18.63 -25.52 19.33
N SER A 544 -17.57 -26.16 19.80
CA SER A 544 -17.39 -26.49 21.21
C SER A 544 -16.61 -25.44 22.02
N GLY A 545 -16.12 -24.37 21.37
CA GLY A 545 -15.33 -23.32 22.04
C GLY A 545 -13.93 -23.79 22.48
N VAL A 546 -13.44 -24.90 21.92
CA VAL A 546 -12.11 -25.45 22.21
C VAL A 546 -11.06 -24.65 21.44
N LEU A 547 -10.02 -24.19 22.14
CA LEU A 547 -8.88 -23.50 21.53
C LEU A 547 -7.92 -24.48 20.85
N THR A 548 -7.25 -23.99 19.81
CA THR A 548 -6.15 -24.66 19.13
C THR A 548 -4.89 -23.86 19.37
N ALA A 549 -3.80 -24.53 19.79
CA ALA A 549 -2.52 -23.87 20.04
C ALA A 549 -1.99 -23.15 18.80
N ASP A 550 -1.34 -21.99 19.02
CA ASP A 550 -0.66 -21.29 17.94
C ASP A 550 0.61 -22.04 17.47
N CYS A 551 1.09 -21.70 16.28
CA CYS A 551 2.25 -22.36 15.65
C CYS A 551 3.61 -22.00 16.29
N LEU A 552 3.66 -21.02 17.20
CA LEU A 552 4.88 -20.63 17.92
C LEU A 552 5.07 -21.51 19.16
N ASN A 553 3.97 -21.81 19.85
CA ASN A 553 3.93 -22.58 21.09
C ASN A 553 3.66 -24.08 20.85
N GLY A 554 3.08 -24.45 19.70
CA GLY A 554 2.65 -25.82 19.40
C GLY A 554 2.57 -26.10 17.90
N CYS A 555 2.23 -27.35 17.53
CA CYS A 555 1.84 -27.68 16.16
C CYS A 555 0.33 -27.92 16.14
N ALA A 556 -0.39 -27.24 15.25
CA ALA A 556 -1.83 -27.41 15.09
C ALA A 556 -2.20 -28.66 14.26
N GLY A 557 -1.21 -29.38 13.70
CA GLY A 557 -1.44 -30.62 12.96
C GLY A 557 -2.09 -30.44 11.58
N CYS A 558 -1.87 -29.31 10.90
CA CYS A 558 -2.53 -29.03 9.61
C CYS A 558 -2.00 -29.84 8.42
N GLY A 559 -0.90 -30.59 8.57
CA GLY A 559 -0.35 -31.43 7.49
C GLY A 559 0.71 -30.77 6.59
N LEU A 560 1.02 -29.48 6.76
CA LEU A 560 2.03 -28.76 5.95
C LEU A 560 3.47 -29.27 6.11
N GLY A 561 3.75 -30.17 7.06
CA GLY A 561 5.09 -30.72 7.27
C GLY A 561 6.14 -29.71 7.73
N CYS A 562 5.76 -28.71 8.53
CA CYS A 562 6.69 -27.68 9.02
C CYS A 562 7.70 -28.27 10.02
N ASN A 563 9.00 -28.07 9.80
CA ASN A 563 10.00 -28.28 10.86
C ASN A 563 10.01 -27.06 11.78
N ARG A 564 9.97 -27.25 13.11
CA ARG A 564 10.05 -26.16 14.10
C ARG A 564 11.30 -25.27 13.95
N SER A 565 12.32 -25.73 13.25
CA SER A 565 13.60 -25.04 13.00
C SER A 565 13.70 -24.34 11.64
N ASP A 566 12.87 -24.69 10.66
CA ASP A 566 12.99 -24.13 9.31
C ASP A 566 12.31 -22.76 9.27
N GLY A 567 13.10 -21.68 9.14
CA GLY A 567 12.59 -20.32 8.97
C GLY A 567 12.30 -19.55 10.28
N LEU A 568 12.64 -20.11 11.43
CA LEU A 568 12.67 -19.39 12.71
C LEU A 568 14.12 -18.98 13.05
N ALA A 569 14.74 -18.13 12.23
CA ALA A 569 16.03 -17.52 12.52
C ALA A 569 15.86 -16.24 13.38
N CYS A 570 16.17 -16.32 14.67
CA CYS A 570 16.54 -15.14 15.47
C CYS A 570 17.74 -15.57 16.30
N GLN A 571 18.93 -15.46 15.70
CA GLN A 571 20.21 -15.60 16.39
C GLN A 571 20.64 -14.21 16.84
N GLY A 572 19.88 -13.60 17.75
CA GLY A 572 20.33 -12.37 18.39
C GLY A 572 21.66 -12.63 19.10
N THR A 573 22.66 -11.79 18.88
CA THR A 573 23.87 -11.80 19.69
C THR A 573 23.49 -11.44 21.12
N THR A 574 23.38 -12.44 21.99
CA THR A 574 23.42 -12.24 23.44
C THR A 574 24.83 -11.79 23.84
N GLU A 575 25.15 -10.54 23.55
CA GLU A 575 25.95 -9.74 24.47
C GLU A 575 25.01 -8.73 25.09
N ALA A 576 24.13 -9.25 25.94
CA ALA A 576 23.58 -8.45 27.02
C ALA A 576 24.77 -8.01 27.89
N GLY A 577 25.34 -6.85 27.60
CA GLY A 577 26.15 -6.13 28.56
C GLY A 577 25.36 -6.04 29.87
N PRO A 578 26.00 -6.22 31.04
CA PRO A 578 25.32 -6.37 32.31
C PRO A 578 24.37 -5.19 32.52
N GLY A 579 23.13 -5.50 32.91
CA GLY A 579 22.03 -4.56 33.12
C GLY A 579 22.49 -3.24 33.73
N GLY A 580 22.70 -2.26 32.85
CA GLY A 580 22.87 -0.88 33.26
C GLY A 580 21.50 -0.40 33.73
N SER A 581 21.38 -0.16 35.04
CA SER A 581 20.26 0.56 35.63
C SER A 581 19.86 1.73 34.71
N PHE A 582 18.61 1.74 34.26
CA PHE A 582 18.02 2.84 33.52
C PHE A 582 17.99 4.07 34.42
N VAL A 583 19.09 4.83 34.40
CA VAL A 583 19.09 6.18 34.95
C VAL A 583 18.46 7.04 33.86
N ASP A 584 17.32 7.63 34.21
CA ASP A 584 16.71 8.72 33.48
C ASP A 584 17.78 9.80 33.30
N ALA A 585 18.44 9.79 32.15
CA ALA A 585 19.30 10.87 31.74
C ALA A 585 18.36 12.02 31.43
N GLY A 586 17.99 12.74 32.50
CA GLY A 586 17.33 14.02 32.42
C GLY A 586 17.96 14.78 31.27
N LEU A 587 17.13 15.10 30.28
CA LEU A 587 17.42 16.02 29.19
C LEU A 587 17.83 17.34 29.84
N THR A 588 19.09 17.43 30.22
CA THR A 588 19.77 18.67 30.49
C THR A 588 19.65 19.46 29.21
N ALA A 589 19.12 20.67 29.35
CA ALA A 589 19.01 21.64 28.27
C ALA A 589 20.42 21.88 27.71
N SER A 590 20.80 21.11 26.68
CA SER A 590 22.00 21.38 25.90
C SER A 590 21.78 22.74 25.27
N GLY A 591 22.61 23.73 25.63
CA GLY A 591 22.59 25.06 25.02
C GLY A 591 22.51 24.90 23.51
N GLN A 592 21.44 25.42 22.90
CA GLN A 592 21.24 25.29 21.46
C GLN A 592 22.40 25.97 20.75
N LEU A 593 23.31 25.16 20.18
CA LEU A 593 24.28 25.65 19.20
C LEU A 593 23.53 26.50 18.16
N PRO A 594 24.08 27.64 17.73
CA PRO A 594 23.43 28.52 16.76
C PRO A 594 23.01 27.71 15.53
N SER A 595 21.80 27.93 15.00
CA SER A 595 21.39 27.24 13.77
C SER A 595 22.08 27.86 12.56
N ARG A 596 22.51 27.01 11.63
CA ARG A 596 22.94 27.46 10.30
C ARG A 596 21.77 27.37 9.34
N LYS A 597 21.52 28.45 8.60
CA LYS A 597 20.49 28.50 7.55
C LYS A 597 21.16 28.43 6.20
N ILE A 598 20.67 27.52 5.37
CA ILE A 598 21.17 27.33 4.01
C ILE A 598 19.97 27.37 3.08
N SER A 599 20.05 28.18 2.04
CA SER A 599 19.02 28.31 1.02
C SER A 599 19.50 27.65 -0.28
N PHE A 600 18.67 26.82 -0.89
CA PHE A 600 18.96 26.15 -2.15
C PHE A 600 18.04 26.68 -3.24
N ARG A 601 18.61 27.08 -4.39
CA ARG A 601 17.83 27.38 -5.58
C ARG A 601 17.52 26.09 -6.32
N TYR A 602 16.25 25.89 -6.67
CA TYR A 602 15.82 24.72 -7.42
C TYR A 602 14.88 25.09 -8.57
N GLY A 603 14.75 24.14 -9.49
CA GLY A 603 13.78 24.19 -10.58
C GLY A 603 12.85 22.98 -10.54
N LYS A 604 11.66 23.19 -11.09
CA LYS A 604 10.61 22.21 -11.32
C LYS A 604 10.04 22.45 -12.72
N TYR A 605 10.39 21.58 -13.66
CA TYR A 605 10.13 21.74 -15.09
C TYR A 605 9.74 20.41 -15.73
N SER A 606 9.39 20.43 -17.02
CA SER A 606 8.87 19.22 -17.70
C SER A 606 7.65 18.67 -16.94
N ASP A 607 7.49 17.35 -16.88
CA ASP A 607 6.33 16.70 -16.27
C ASP A 607 6.25 16.91 -14.74
N ALA A 608 7.37 17.23 -14.08
CA ALA A 608 7.40 17.58 -12.65
C ALA A 608 6.61 18.85 -12.32
N ARG A 609 6.26 19.70 -13.30
CA ARG A 609 5.39 20.86 -13.12
C ARG A 609 4.01 20.51 -12.53
N TYR A 610 3.59 19.25 -12.69
CA TYR A 610 2.33 18.75 -12.15
C TYR A 610 2.39 18.37 -10.67
N ILE A 611 3.59 18.28 -10.07
CA ILE A 611 3.79 17.96 -8.65
C ILE A 611 3.35 19.14 -7.78
N GLY A 612 2.53 18.87 -6.76
CA GLY A 612 2.03 19.86 -5.82
C GLY A 612 3.14 20.49 -4.96
N HIS A 613 2.87 21.65 -4.35
CA HIS A 613 3.86 22.34 -3.52
C HIS A 613 4.26 21.54 -2.28
N LEU A 614 3.30 20.92 -1.59
CA LEU A 614 3.55 20.10 -0.40
C LEU A 614 4.34 18.81 -0.73
N ASP A 615 4.02 18.18 -1.86
CA ASP A 615 4.78 17.02 -2.35
C ASP A 615 6.21 17.41 -2.72
N THR A 616 6.39 18.53 -3.42
CA THR A 616 7.71 19.08 -3.78
C THR A 616 8.56 19.32 -2.52
N MET A 617 7.97 19.91 -1.48
CA MET A 617 8.64 20.14 -0.21
C MET A 617 9.12 18.82 0.42
N SER A 618 8.25 17.81 0.46
CA SER A 618 8.57 16.50 1.04
C SER A 618 9.67 15.78 0.26
N ILE A 619 9.62 15.85 -1.08
CA ILE A 619 10.65 15.28 -1.98
C ILE A 619 12.02 15.93 -1.74
N LEU A 620 12.08 17.27 -1.70
CA LEU A 620 13.32 18.01 -1.49
C LEU A 620 13.95 17.67 -0.13
N VAL A 621 13.14 17.61 0.93
CA VAL A 621 13.59 17.24 2.28
C VAL A 621 14.17 15.83 2.32
N ARG A 622 13.49 14.85 1.70
CA ARG A 622 13.97 13.47 1.62
C ARG A 622 15.28 13.36 0.84
N ALA A 623 15.38 14.03 -0.31
CA ALA A 623 16.59 14.04 -1.11
C ALA A 623 17.79 14.65 -0.35
N MET A 624 17.58 15.75 0.39
CA MET A 624 18.61 16.37 1.23
C MET A 624 19.06 15.44 2.37
N LYS A 625 18.12 14.77 3.05
CA LYS A 625 18.43 13.80 4.11
C LYS A 625 19.17 12.57 3.57
N ALA A 626 18.73 12.02 2.45
CA ALA A 626 19.40 10.91 1.75
C ALA A 626 20.81 11.29 1.29
N SER A 627 21.11 12.59 1.16
CA SER A 627 22.42 13.13 0.82
C SER A 627 23.29 13.45 2.04
N GLY A 628 22.84 13.09 3.25
CA GLY A 628 23.60 13.26 4.49
C GLY A 628 23.46 14.63 5.15
N ILE A 629 22.51 15.48 4.73
CA ILE A 629 22.27 16.78 5.37
C ILE A 629 21.29 16.58 6.56
N PRO A 630 21.73 16.75 7.82
CA PRO A 630 20.83 16.69 8.97
C PRO A 630 19.98 17.97 9.02
N ILE A 631 18.67 17.83 8.92
CA ILE A 631 17.74 18.96 9.02
C ILE A 631 17.19 19.01 10.45
N ARG A 632 17.34 20.15 11.13
CA ARG A 632 16.80 20.36 12.46
C ARG A 632 15.28 20.23 12.45
N THR A 633 14.73 19.73 13.54
CA THR A 633 13.29 19.54 13.68
C THR A 633 12.72 20.40 14.81
N LYS A 634 11.40 20.59 14.81
CA LYS A 634 10.64 21.23 15.89
C LYS A 634 9.59 20.27 16.42
N GLY A 635 9.36 20.27 17.74
CA GLY A 635 8.39 19.40 18.41
C GLY A 635 9.03 18.17 19.06
N LYS A 636 8.58 17.83 20.28
CA LYS A 636 9.14 16.74 21.11
C LYS A 636 8.71 15.35 20.65
N TYR A 637 7.44 15.19 20.30
CA TYR A 637 6.83 13.91 19.90
C TYR A 637 6.56 13.82 18.39
N HIS A 638 6.51 14.97 17.71
CA HIS A 638 6.28 15.09 16.26
C HIS A 638 7.32 16.03 15.65
N PRO A 639 8.56 15.55 15.43
CA PRO A 639 9.63 16.39 14.92
C PRO A 639 9.36 16.79 13.47
N LEU A 640 8.91 18.01 13.24
CA LEU A 640 8.71 18.59 11.92
C LEU A 640 9.99 19.26 11.43
N PRO A 641 10.43 19.06 10.18
CA PRO A 641 11.63 19.69 9.67
C PRO A 641 11.49 21.22 9.66
N LYS A 642 12.56 21.91 10.07
CA LYS A 642 12.63 23.38 10.06
C LYS A 642 13.04 23.87 8.67
N ILE A 643 12.03 24.14 7.86
CA ILE A 643 12.18 24.54 6.46
C ILE A 643 11.29 25.74 6.10
N ALA A 644 11.65 26.46 5.04
CA ALA A 644 10.84 27.52 4.43
C ALA A 644 11.01 27.50 2.90
N LEU A 645 9.94 27.75 2.14
CA LEU A 645 9.98 27.80 0.67
C LEU A 645 9.54 29.17 0.16
N THR A 646 9.85 29.48 -1.10
CA THR A 646 9.19 30.56 -1.86
C THR A 646 7.71 30.27 -2.12
N ASP A 647 6.97 31.31 -2.50
CA ASP A 647 5.53 31.23 -2.75
C ASP A 647 5.18 30.13 -3.77
N ALA A 648 4.13 29.39 -3.47
CA ALA A 648 3.70 28.27 -4.29
C ALA A 648 3.23 28.73 -5.67
N LEU A 649 3.77 28.09 -6.72
CA LEU A 649 3.26 28.24 -8.08
C LEU A 649 2.03 27.34 -8.33
N PRO A 650 1.07 27.79 -9.17
CA PRO A 650 0.02 26.94 -9.70
C PRO A 650 0.56 25.65 -10.34
N VAL A 651 -0.16 24.55 -10.14
CA VAL A 651 0.13 23.26 -10.79
C VAL A 651 0.06 23.43 -12.32
N GLY A 652 1.05 22.90 -13.03
CA GLY A 652 1.17 23.05 -14.48
C GLY A 652 2.14 24.16 -14.93
N ILE A 653 2.60 25.02 -14.01
CA ILE A 653 3.60 26.05 -14.30
C ILE A 653 5.00 25.52 -14.00
N GLU A 654 5.93 25.78 -14.92
CA GLU A 654 7.34 25.43 -14.76
C GLU A 654 8.09 26.55 -14.04
N SER A 655 9.17 26.20 -13.33
CA SER A 655 10.05 27.18 -12.70
C SER A 655 11.49 26.72 -12.71
N PHE A 656 12.40 27.65 -12.97
CA PHE A 656 13.85 27.48 -12.81
C PHE A 656 14.38 28.31 -11.63
N TYR A 657 13.49 28.99 -10.90
CA TYR A 657 13.83 30.02 -9.93
C TYR A 657 12.93 29.94 -8.68
N GLU A 658 12.97 28.79 -8.02
CA GLU A 658 12.41 28.57 -6.68
C GLU A 658 13.49 28.42 -5.64
N PHE A 659 13.14 28.62 -4.36
CA PHE A 659 14.07 28.44 -3.26
C PHE A 659 13.45 27.63 -2.12
N ILE A 660 14.29 26.82 -1.48
CA ILE A 660 14.01 26.14 -0.22
C ILE A 660 15.14 26.46 0.77
N GLN A 661 14.77 26.83 2.00
CA GLN A 661 15.68 27.04 3.10
C GLN A 661 15.52 25.91 4.11
N ILE A 662 16.65 25.42 4.63
CA ILE A 662 16.70 24.48 5.74
C ILE A 662 17.44 25.10 6.93
N GLU A 663 17.14 24.63 8.14
CA GLU A 663 18.00 24.84 9.31
C GLU A 663 18.79 23.57 9.64
N THR A 664 20.10 23.70 9.76
CA THR A 664 21.04 22.60 10.06
C THR A 664 22.03 23.01 11.16
N ASP A 665 22.91 22.09 11.56
CA ASP A 665 23.97 22.34 12.53
C ASP A 665 25.14 23.09 11.88
N PRO A 666 25.86 23.97 12.62
CA PRO A 666 26.92 24.83 12.04
C PRO A 666 27.99 24.11 11.23
N GLY A 667 28.38 22.89 11.64
CA GLY A 667 29.48 22.14 11.07
C GLY A 667 29.15 21.25 9.86
N VAL A 668 27.92 21.29 9.34
CA VAL A 668 27.52 20.43 8.23
C VAL A 668 28.13 20.92 6.92
N PRO A 669 29.03 20.18 6.25
CA PRO A 669 29.59 20.61 4.99
C PRO A 669 28.51 20.59 3.90
N VAL A 670 28.40 21.69 3.15
CA VAL A 670 27.56 21.78 1.94
C VAL A 670 28.43 22.41 0.87
N ASP A 671 28.62 21.67 -0.23
CA ASP A 671 29.41 22.09 -1.37
C ASP A 671 28.79 21.61 -2.69
N GLY A 672 29.51 21.77 -3.80
CA GLY A 672 29.05 21.32 -5.12
C GLY A 672 28.85 19.80 -5.21
N SER A 673 29.60 18.99 -4.45
CA SER A 673 29.40 17.54 -4.39
C SER A 673 28.10 17.21 -3.66
N THR A 674 27.74 17.95 -2.61
CA THR A 674 26.45 17.81 -1.94
C THR A 674 25.29 18.09 -2.89
N VAL A 675 25.37 19.16 -3.69
CA VAL A 675 24.36 19.49 -4.70
C VAL A 675 24.22 18.37 -5.75
N LYS A 676 25.34 17.76 -6.15
CA LYS A 676 25.33 16.61 -7.07
C LYS A 676 24.59 15.42 -6.45
N THR A 677 24.93 15.04 -5.21
CA THR A 677 24.28 13.93 -4.50
C THR A 677 22.78 14.17 -4.31
N ILE A 678 22.35 15.40 -4.00
CA ILE A 678 20.92 15.74 -3.90
C ILE A 678 20.23 15.50 -5.24
N ASN A 679 20.82 15.98 -6.33
CA ASN A 679 20.26 15.83 -7.68
C ASN A 679 20.11 14.37 -8.12
N GLU A 680 21.00 13.47 -7.67
CA GLU A 680 20.89 12.03 -7.91
C GLU A 680 19.69 11.38 -7.19
N LYS A 681 19.15 12.04 -6.16
CA LYS A 681 18.00 11.57 -5.36
C LYS A 681 16.67 12.26 -5.72
N LEU A 682 16.69 13.23 -6.64
CA LEU A 682 15.49 13.96 -7.05
C LEU A 682 14.77 13.28 -8.22
N PRO A 683 13.44 13.45 -8.33
CA PRO A 683 12.70 12.97 -9.50
C PRO A 683 13.12 13.71 -10.77
N SER A 684 12.88 13.07 -11.91
CA SER A 684 13.07 13.69 -13.22
C SER A 684 12.29 15.01 -13.32
N GLY A 685 12.95 16.09 -13.72
CA GLY A 685 12.35 17.42 -13.83
C GLY A 685 12.43 18.29 -12.56
N ILE A 686 13.03 17.81 -11.47
CA ILE A 686 13.42 18.65 -10.32
C ILE A 686 14.94 18.69 -10.22
N LYS A 687 15.51 19.88 -10.03
CA LYS A 687 16.98 20.06 -9.93
C LYS A 687 17.35 21.17 -8.96
N ILE A 688 18.29 20.91 -8.07
CA ILE A 688 19.03 21.94 -7.31
C ILE A 688 20.13 22.52 -8.21
N TYR A 689 20.17 23.84 -8.33
CA TYR A 689 21.17 24.54 -9.11
C TYR A 689 22.35 25.02 -8.28
N GLU A 690 22.07 25.62 -7.12
CA GLU A 690 23.07 26.20 -6.25
C GLU A 690 22.59 26.24 -4.80
N PHE A 691 23.52 26.48 -3.88
CA PHE A 691 23.24 26.79 -2.48
C PHE A 691 23.78 28.19 -2.15
N ILE A 692 23.11 28.85 -1.21
CA ILE A 692 23.39 30.20 -0.74
C ILE A 692 23.44 30.13 0.79
N GLU A 693 24.55 30.56 1.36
CA GLU A 693 24.65 30.73 2.82
C GLU A 693 23.74 31.86 3.28
N GLY A 694 22.96 31.61 4.32
CA GLY A 694 22.06 32.60 4.90
C GLY A 694 20.58 32.31 4.69
N SER A 695 19.76 33.30 5.04
CA SER A 695 18.32 33.14 5.13
C SER A 695 17.63 33.51 3.82
N LEU A 696 16.51 32.85 3.55
CA LEU A 696 15.64 33.11 2.40
C LEU A 696 15.12 34.56 2.36
N LYS A 697 15.09 35.25 3.50
CA LYS A 697 14.73 36.67 3.57
C LYS A 697 15.77 37.57 2.92
N ASP A 698 17.01 37.11 2.85
CA ASP A 698 18.16 37.88 2.36
C ASP A 698 18.40 37.62 0.86
N VAL A 699 17.67 36.66 0.27
CA VAL A 699 17.72 36.35 -1.16
C VAL A 699 16.89 37.35 -1.95
N VAL A 700 17.50 37.98 -2.95
CA VAL A 700 16.81 38.89 -3.88
C VAL A 700 15.89 38.08 -4.81
N LYS A 701 14.59 38.17 -4.57
CA LYS A 701 13.54 37.48 -5.34
C LYS A 701 13.11 38.30 -6.54
N ASP A 702 13.98 38.43 -7.53
CA ASP A 702 13.67 39.09 -8.79
C ASP A 702 13.57 38.05 -9.90
N TYR A 703 12.39 37.93 -10.49
CA TYR A 703 12.04 36.90 -11.47
C TYR A 703 11.06 37.47 -12.49
N LEU A 704 11.00 36.80 -13.64
CA LEU A 704 10.00 37.07 -14.67
C LEU A 704 9.38 35.76 -15.15
N PHE A 705 8.26 35.86 -15.85
CA PHE A 705 7.61 34.71 -16.49
C PHE A 705 7.74 34.78 -18.00
N ILE A 706 8.09 33.66 -18.60
CA ILE A 706 7.95 33.43 -20.04
C ILE A 706 6.56 32.81 -20.27
N LEU A 707 5.74 33.48 -21.06
CA LEU A 707 4.40 33.00 -21.46
C LEU A 707 4.45 32.51 -22.92
N ILE A 708 3.98 31.29 -23.19
CA ILE A 708 4.01 30.69 -24.53
C ILE A 708 2.58 30.49 -25.04
N ALA A 709 2.21 31.21 -26.08
CA ALA A 709 0.90 31.13 -26.73
C ALA A 709 0.99 30.54 -28.14
N ALA A 710 -0.10 29.89 -28.58
CA ALA A 710 -0.27 29.36 -29.93
C ALA A 710 -0.71 30.42 -30.96
N GLY A 711 -0.97 31.64 -30.50
CA GLY A 711 -1.38 32.77 -31.32
C GLY A 711 -1.01 34.10 -30.65
N PRO A 712 -1.20 35.23 -31.36
CA PRO A 712 -0.99 36.54 -30.77
C PRO A 712 -1.95 36.75 -29.59
N TRP A 713 -1.43 37.36 -28.53
CA TRP A 713 -2.16 37.74 -27.34
C TRP A 713 -2.08 39.24 -27.13
N GLU A 714 -3.23 39.87 -26.90
CA GLU A 714 -3.35 41.29 -26.58
C GLU A 714 -3.42 41.43 -25.06
N GLY A 715 -2.32 41.89 -24.46
CA GLY A 715 -2.21 42.13 -23.03
C GLY A 715 -0.89 42.80 -22.67
N ASP A 716 -0.69 43.07 -21.39
CA ASP A 716 0.42 43.91 -20.90
C ASP A 716 1.80 43.21 -20.91
N ALA A 717 1.92 41.99 -21.46
CA ALA A 717 3.20 41.29 -21.56
C ALA A 717 3.97 41.72 -22.80
N THR A 718 5.29 41.86 -22.66
CA THR A 718 6.17 42.25 -23.77
C THR A 718 6.45 41.04 -24.66
N LEU A 719 6.16 41.13 -25.97
CA LEU A 719 6.55 40.09 -26.91
C LEU A 719 8.09 40.00 -26.97
N TRP A 720 8.63 38.85 -26.60
CA TRP A 720 10.07 38.60 -26.56
C TRP A 720 10.58 38.00 -27.86
N LYS A 721 9.91 36.96 -28.38
CA LYS A 721 10.23 36.38 -29.68
C LYS A 721 9.06 35.62 -30.30
N ARG A 722 9.13 35.42 -31.61
CA ARG A 722 8.24 34.53 -32.37
C ARG A 722 9.07 33.44 -33.02
N THR A 723 8.58 32.20 -32.97
CA THR A 723 9.21 31.07 -33.66
C THR A 723 8.12 30.20 -34.27
N GLY A 724 7.96 30.29 -35.60
CA GLY A 724 6.82 29.69 -36.30
C GLY A 724 5.48 30.24 -35.80
N GLU A 725 4.61 29.35 -35.34
CA GLU A 725 3.29 29.64 -34.78
C GLU A 725 3.31 29.96 -33.27
N ARG A 726 4.47 29.87 -32.62
CA ARG A 726 4.59 30.11 -31.17
C ARG A 726 5.01 31.54 -30.87
N TYR A 727 4.27 32.19 -29.98
CA TYR A 727 4.52 33.53 -29.46
C TYR A 727 5.05 33.43 -28.04
N TRP A 728 6.18 34.07 -27.76
CA TRP A 728 6.84 34.06 -26.47
C TRP A 728 6.81 35.46 -25.88
N TYR A 729 6.17 35.62 -24.74
CA TYR A 729 6.05 36.89 -24.03
C TYR A 729 6.83 36.88 -22.72
N VAL A 730 7.30 38.03 -22.30
CA VAL A 730 7.92 38.27 -20.99
C VAL A 730 6.94 39.06 -20.12
N TRP A 731 6.67 38.52 -18.93
CA TRP A 731 5.73 39.07 -17.96
C TRP A 731 6.42 39.30 -16.61
N ARG A 732 6.37 40.54 -16.12
CA ARG A 732 6.87 40.93 -14.78
C ARG A 732 5.74 41.31 -13.80
N GLY A 733 4.48 41.23 -14.24
CA GLY A 733 3.32 41.60 -13.44
C GLY A 733 2.89 40.54 -12.42
N LYS A 734 1.88 40.87 -11.63
CA LYS A 734 1.20 39.94 -10.72
C LYS A 734 0.16 39.10 -11.49
N GLY A 735 -0.57 38.22 -10.82
CA GLY A 735 -1.75 37.57 -11.41
C GLY A 735 -1.45 36.35 -12.30
N ILE A 736 -0.35 35.63 -12.06
CA ILE A 736 0.05 34.50 -12.91
C ILE A 736 -0.96 33.34 -12.85
N LYS A 737 -1.66 33.19 -11.72
CA LYS A 737 -2.67 32.15 -11.55
C LYS A 737 -3.88 32.42 -12.44
N GLU A 738 -4.28 33.67 -12.53
CA GLU A 738 -5.37 34.14 -13.38
C GLU A 738 -5.01 33.95 -14.85
N LEU A 739 -3.82 34.39 -15.27
CA LEU A 739 -3.31 34.16 -16.63
C LEU A 739 -3.22 32.67 -16.98
N TRP A 740 -2.77 31.83 -16.04
CA TRP A 740 -2.77 30.39 -16.23
C TRP A 740 -4.18 29.86 -16.43
N ASN A 741 -5.12 30.21 -15.56
CA ASN A 741 -6.49 29.71 -15.60
C ASN A 741 -7.28 30.13 -16.84
N GLN A 742 -6.91 31.23 -17.52
CA GLN A 742 -7.59 31.71 -18.73
C GLN A 742 -7.55 30.75 -19.93
N GLY A 743 -6.61 29.80 -19.98
CA GLY A 743 -6.52 28.88 -21.14
C GLY A 743 -5.53 29.31 -22.22
N THR A 744 -5.23 30.60 -22.31
CA THR A 744 -4.53 31.21 -23.44
C THR A 744 -3.11 30.69 -23.65
N PHE A 745 -2.37 30.49 -22.57
CA PHE A 745 -0.96 30.10 -22.64
C PHE A 745 -0.83 28.58 -22.52
N SER A 746 -0.19 27.97 -23.52
CA SER A 746 0.16 26.55 -23.52
C SER A 746 1.18 26.21 -22.43
N ARG A 747 2.08 27.16 -22.09
CA ARG A 747 3.09 27.02 -21.05
C ARG A 747 3.37 28.37 -20.40
N ILE A 748 3.68 28.32 -19.11
CA ILE A 748 4.20 29.45 -18.34
C ILE A 748 5.44 28.95 -17.60
N ILE A 749 6.52 29.71 -17.67
CA ILE A 749 7.82 29.34 -17.08
C ILE A 749 8.34 30.51 -16.25
N LYS A 750 8.47 30.31 -14.94
CA LYS A 750 9.15 31.27 -14.06
C LYS A 750 10.67 31.10 -14.20
N ILE A 751 11.36 32.19 -14.46
CA ILE A 751 12.80 32.24 -14.62
C ILE A 751 13.40 33.39 -13.79
N GLY A 752 14.72 33.47 -13.71
CA GLY A 752 15.41 34.58 -13.03
C GLY A 752 15.29 35.91 -13.77
N ARG A 753 16.26 36.81 -13.54
CA ARG A 753 16.28 38.17 -14.10
C ARG A 753 16.49 38.24 -15.61
N ASP A 754 17.19 37.27 -16.19
CA ASP A 754 17.57 37.24 -17.61
C ASP A 754 16.81 36.12 -18.35
N PRO A 755 16.10 36.43 -19.45
CA PRO A 755 15.48 35.43 -20.32
C PRO A 755 16.43 34.66 -21.23
N LYS A 756 17.71 35.05 -21.32
CA LYS A 756 18.78 34.23 -21.93
C LYS A 756 19.25 33.15 -20.95
#